data_AF-A0A8E2IM27-F1
#
_entry.id   AF-A0A8E2IM27-F1
#
_cell.length_a   1.000
_cell.length_b   1.000
_cell.length_c   1.000
_cell.angle_alpha   90.00
_cell.angle_beta   90.00
_cell.angle_gamma   90.00
#
_symmetry.space_group_name_H-M   'P 1'
#
loop_
_entity.id
_entity.type
_entity.pdbx_description
1 polymer ?
#
loop_
_entity_poly.entity_id
_entity_poly.type
_entity_poly.pdbx_seq_one_letter_code
_entity_poly.pdbx_strand_id
1 'polypeptide(L)'
;MSGQQTHGYDLVVEFAEQAYQQLLSVVFDTGGFLLGTILGGLGIQLDPATPFSVTVSFDRPGGLPPGATDVVDIQVLLGDAGTLGALRIVASVDVDTSTNGIDLVRIDLEQKLWLTEIAVAGFPIPGLDGLFAAFLRNNVKLIPLVPFPVDHATSTTTAMKNADVHIVDDTSAADKDASAFLVTFGGGSPGDKSAFTQSFITGGGNGGIVASMGWICRVISPMIDSALNLGGAFTNCTLTRTVRIDEDNEVDLTALSVTAGDDGALHVQVKITKSGFCYSATGTVGAKITIAVAAGQLVVAVQADNPNVDVDIPWYCWVAGAVIGALLGALLPSVIYVIVGAVLVPLIMYIAEEVIEGTINSVAAHITDALNQLLVPVNIPAVGFNIVFSDARIDDVQIGCRIRPIDTAPVRAAGTVVVPNGSSFDLDSGRVGARDMPSGDLTVLGGPFDRTVRAVCGARWARTGLGDFDGLYRAAVYGYAYDAPNPIPLADLATIDPFGLLFGNPFKESLRIYGVRTNEGRWAAVQAVDVTPDHIRFRYITWEKALVSVQIVGGFTCPPSVFGTFGEVAKPGAAVFAPSPALRVSGVGTQRDPCNQLRAALDAVVVAPPPARGADSVKDAIRALPLIDRRIGTFVGTVVRPMRPQGRFDAIATGFGPGLEAKWQLDGTALGAASGQVDLGGGAIAHFRITGTTLLLTVQAGKPVEMLLSVTVVDEEAHVASAERCVHYEPRCVGRGRLTPTWSDYRAAWATNFGVVEVPAQQPVIG
;
A
#
# COMPACT_ATOMS: atom_id res chain seq x y z
N MET A 1 21.53 7.86 17.29
CA MET A 1 20.75 8.16 18.51
C MET A 1 19.56 7.26 18.46
N SER A 2 19.46 6.35 19.41
CA SER A 2 18.31 5.47 19.61
C SER A 2 17.05 6.32 19.82
N GLY A 3 15.90 5.91 19.27
CA GLY A 3 14.63 6.61 19.51
C GLY A 3 14.25 7.74 18.55
N GLN A 4 14.95 7.91 17.42
CA GLN A 4 14.63 8.95 16.42
C GLN A 4 14.34 8.44 15.01
N GLN A 5 14.40 7.12 14.77
CA GLN A 5 14.27 6.55 13.42
C GLN A 5 12.87 6.75 12.83
N THR A 6 11.84 6.87 13.68
CA THR A 6 10.47 7.12 13.22
C THR A 6 10.17 8.59 12.98
N HIS A 7 11.09 9.50 13.34
CA HIS A 7 10.93 10.96 13.21
C HIS A 7 9.59 11.49 13.75
N GLY A 8 9.08 10.88 14.83
CA GLY A 8 7.83 11.27 15.49
C GLY A 8 6.58 10.54 14.99
N TYR A 9 6.68 9.69 13.96
CA TYR A 9 5.61 8.76 13.61
C TYR A 9 5.55 7.59 14.60
N ASP A 10 4.37 6.98 14.73
CA ASP A 10 4.14 5.88 15.66
C ASP A 10 4.66 4.55 15.11
N LEU A 11 4.50 4.34 13.81
CA LEU A 11 4.99 3.17 13.09
C LEU A 11 5.45 3.61 11.69
N VAL A 12 6.62 3.14 11.28
CA VAL A 12 7.16 3.35 9.93
C VAL A 12 7.45 2.01 9.30
N VAL A 13 7.07 1.86 8.03
CA VAL A 13 7.35 0.66 7.24
C VAL A 13 8.14 1.09 6.01
N GLU A 14 9.36 0.61 5.85
CA GLU A 14 10.20 0.92 4.69
C GLU A 14 10.31 -0.27 3.75
N PHE A 15 10.19 -0.02 2.45
CA PHE A 15 10.45 -0.99 1.38
C PHE A 15 11.53 -0.48 0.44
N ALA A 16 12.49 -1.34 0.11
CA ALA A 16 13.52 -1.04 -0.87
C ALA A 16 12.96 -1.08 -2.31
N GLU A 17 13.69 -0.50 -3.26
CA GLU A 17 13.34 -0.51 -4.69
C GLU A 17 13.07 -1.93 -5.22
N GLN A 18 13.87 -2.91 -4.78
CA GLN A 18 13.70 -4.31 -5.17
C GLN A 18 12.31 -4.85 -4.80
N ALA A 19 11.73 -4.38 -3.69
CA ALA A 19 10.40 -4.78 -3.26
C ALA A 19 9.32 -4.21 -4.20
N TYR A 20 9.45 -2.94 -4.60
CA TYR A 20 8.59 -2.33 -5.62
C TYR A 20 8.75 -3.01 -6.97
N GLN A 21 9.98 -3.36 -7.35
CA GLN A 21 10.27 -4.09 -8.59
C GLN A 21 9.51 -5.42 -8.65
N GLN A 22 9.52 -6.20 -7.56
CA GLN A 22 8.81 -7.46 -7.47
C GLN A 22 7.28 -7.27 -7.54
N LEU A 23 6.75 -6.32 -6.76
CA LEU A 23 5.32 -6.00 -6.75
C LEU A 23 4.84 -5.56 -8.15
N LEU A 24 5.53 -4.59 -8.74
CA LEU A 24 5.17 -4.04 -10.04
C LEU A 24 5.34 -5.08 -11.15
N SER A 25 6.32 -5.99 -11.06
CA SER A 25 6.45 -7.11 -12.00
C SER A 25 5.17 -7.95 -12.04
N VAL A 26 4.58 -8.27 -10.88
CA VAL A 26 3.31 -9.00 -10.81
C VAL A 26 2.15 -8.14 -11.30
N VAL A 27 2.10 -6.85 -10.97
CA VAL A 27 1.05 -5.93 -11.45
C VAL A 27 1.04 -5.83 -12.97
N PHE A 28 2.21 -5.69 -13.61
CA PHE A 28 2.34 -5.69 -15.06
C PHE A 28 2.03 -7.06 -15.68
N ASP A 29 2.30 -8.15 -14.96
CA ASP A 29 2.07 -9.53 -15.42
C ASP A 29 0.63 -10.03 -15.19
N THR A 30 -0.15 -9.38 -14.32
CA THR A 30 -1.49 -9.83 -13.89
C THR A 30 -2.36 -10.12 -15.11
N GLY A 31 -2.54 -11.40 -15.43
CA GLY A 31 -3.29 -11.92 -16.58
C GLY A 31 -2.76 -11.56 -17.98
N GLY A 32 -1.54 -11.03 -18.10
CA GLY A 32 -1.08 -10.35 -19.34
C GLY A 32 -1.89 -9.08 -19.66
N PHE A 33 -2.69 -8.61 -18.71
CA PHE A 33 -3.74 -7.63 -18.94
C PHE A 33 -3.22 -6.21 -18.85
N LEU A 34 -2.48 -5.81 -17.81
CA LEU A 34 -2.11 -4.39 -17.67
C LEU A 34 -1.10 -3.96 -18.73
N LEU A 35 0.00 -4.70 -18.90
CA LEU A 35 0.98 -4.40 -19.94
C LEU A 35 0.37 -4.56 -21.34
N GLY A 36 -0.42 -5.62 -21.56
CA GLY A 36 -1.15 -5.82 -22.82
C GLY A 36 -2.21 -4.74 -23.09
N THR A 37 -2.86 -4.21 -22.06
CA THR A 37 -3.85 -3.11 -22.15
C THR A 37 -3.18 -1.79 -22.45
N ILE A 38 -2.04 -1.49 -21.81
CA ILE A 38 -1.22 -0.32 -22.11
C ILE A 38 -0.76 -0.37 -23.56
N LEU A 39 -0.11 -1.46 -23.97
CA LEU A 39 0.43 -1.59 -25.32
C LEU A 39 -0.68 -1.64 -26.37
N GLY A 40 -1.74 -2.44 -26.16
CA GLY A 40 -2.90 -2.52 -27.04
C GLY A 40 -3.66 -1.20 -27.15
N GLY A 41 -3.79 -0.45 -26.06
CA GLY A 41 -4.36 0.90 -26.03
C GLY A 41 -3.55 1.93 -26.84
N LEU A 42 -2.26 1.66 -27.04
CA LEU A 42 -1.35 2.43 -27.90
C LEU A 42 -1.27 1.87 -29.33
N GLY A 43 -2.03 0.82 -29.64
CA GLY A 43 -2.01 0.15 -30.95
C GLY A 43 -0.76 -0.73 -31.16
N ILE A 44 -0.05 -1.07 -30.10
CA ILE A 44 1.15 -1.91 -30.12
C ILE A 44 0.73 -3.34 -29.76
N GLN A 45 0.92 -4.24 -30.72
CA GLN A 45 0.62 -5.66 -30.53
C GLN A 45 1.92 -6.40 -30.28
N LEU A 46 2.07 -6.95 -29.07
CA LEU A 46 3.11 -7.91 -28.73
C LEU A 46 2.47 -9.25 -28.45
N ASP A 47 3.24 -10.33 -28.64
CA ASP A 47 2.84 -11.65 -28.17
C ASP A 47 2.55 -11.54 -26.65
N PRO A 48 1.38 -11.97 -26.17
CA PRO A 48 1.03 -12.03 -24.76
C PRO A 48 2.02 -12.82 -23.89
N ALA A 49 2.81 -13.72 -24.50
CA ALA A 49 3.89 -14.45 -23.87
C ALA A 49 5.24 -13.72 -23.92
N THR A 50 5.29 -12.48 -24.42
CA THR A 50 6.51 -11.67 -24.50
C THR A 50 7.10 -11.48 -23.10
N PRO A 51 8.36 -11.91 -22.87
CA PRO A 51 9.03 -11.64 -21.61
C PRO A 51 9.22 -10.13 -21.42
N PHE A 52 9.22 -9.71 -20.17
CA PHE A 52 9.60 -8.36 -19.79
C PHE A 52 10.32 -8.37 -18.44
N SER A 53 11.02 -7.29 -18.13
CA SER A 53 11.57 -7.05 -16.80
C SER A 53 11.22 -5.64 -16.34
N VAL A 54 10.92 -5.49 -15.06
CA VAL A 54 10.73 -4.19 -14.43
C VAL A 54 12.00 -3.82 -13.68
N THR A 55 12.38 -2.55 -13.72
CA THR A 55 13.34 -1.93 -12.81
C THR A 55 12.66 -0.71 -12.18
N VAL A 56 13.00 -0.45 -10.93
CA VAL A 56 12.45 0.67 -10.16
C VAL A 56 13.63 1.43 -9.58
N SER A 57 13.52 2.76 -9.60
CA SER A 57 14.45 3.65 -8.93
C SER A 57 13.69 4.70 -8.11
N PHE A 58 14.19 5.01 -6.92
CA PHE A 58 13.67 6.06 -6.04
C PHE A 58 14.48 7.36 -6.13
N ASP A 59 15.69 7.31 -6.67
CA ASP A 59 16.43 8.49 -7.16
C ASP A 59 15.53 9.37 -8.02
N ARG A 60 15.39 10.64 -7.63
CA ARG A 60 14.60 11.58 -8.41
C ARG A 60 15.25 11.85 -9.77
N PRO A 61 14.56 11.58 -10.90
CA PRO A 61 15.09 11.90 -12.23
C PRO A 61 15.30 13.40 -12.44
N GLY A 62 16.32 13.75 -13.21
CA GLY A 62 16.58 15.14 -13.61
C GLY A 62 15.46 15.73 -14.48
N GLY A 63 15.24 17.04 -14.36
CA GLY A 63 14.30 17.78 -15.21
C GLY A 63 12.84 17.79 -14.76
N LEU A 64 12.52 17.20 -13.60
CA LEU A 64 11.17 17.22 -13.03
C LEU A 64 10.85 18.58 -12.36
N PRO A 65 9.57 19.01 -12.36
CA PRO A 65 9.17 20.26 -11.72
C PRO A 65 9.42 20.22 -10.20
N PRO A 66 9.67 21.37 -9.53
CA PRO A 66 9.98 21.39 -8.09
C PRO A 66 8.94 20.70 -7.21
N GLY A 67 7.65 20.74 -7.60
CA GLY A 67 6.55 20.08 -6.88
C GLY A 67 6.42 18.57 -7.07
N ALA A 68 7.28 17.93 -7.88
CA ALA A 68 7.37 16.48 -7.96
C ALA A 68 8.13 15.95 -6.75
N THR A 69 7.39 15.56 -5.70
CA THR A 69 7.91 14.87 -4.51
C THR A 69 7.53 13.40 -4.54
N ASP A 70 8.17 12.59 -3.69
CA ASP A 70 7.82 11.17 -3.52
C ASP A 70 7.83 10.40 -4.84
N VAL A 71 8.83 10.65 -5.68
CA VAL A 71 8.87 10.18 -7.07
C VAL A 71 9.37 8.74 -7.12
N VAL A 72 8.78 7.96 -8.01
CA VAL A 72 9.27 6.64 -8.41
C VAL A 72 9.48 6.62 -9.93
N ASP A 73 10.65 6.15 -10.36
CA ASP A 73 10.98 5.90 -11.76
C ASP A 73 10.86 4.42 -12.06
N ILE A 74 9.92 4.06 -12.93
CA ILE A 74 9.60 2.69 -13.28
C ILE A 74 9.98 2.49 -14.74
N GLN A 75 10.86 1.54 -15.01
CA GLN A 75 11.21 1.14 -16.37
C GLN A 75 10.79 -0.30 -16.62
N VAL A 76 10.08 -0.53 -17.73
CA VAL A 76 9.64 -1.85 -18.19
C VAL A 76 10.36 -2.14 -19.50
N LEU A 77 11.28 -3.10 -19.47
CA LEU A 77 12.03 -3.56 -20.65
C LEU A 77 11.27 -4.71 -21.30
N LEU A 78 10.98 -4.59 -22.59
CA LEU A 78 10.20 -5.53 -23.39
C LEU A 78 11.12 -6.47 -24.19
N GLY A 79 10.83 -7.77 -24.15
CA GLY A 79 11.71 -8.78 -24.72
C GLY A 79 12.96 -9.00 -23.87
N ASP A 80 13.89 -9.80 -24.41
CA ASP A 80 15.18 -10.06 -23.75
C ASP A 80 15.94 -8.75 -23.59
N ALA A 81 16.09 -8.29 -22.34
CA ALA A 81 16.80 -7.05 -21.98
C ALA A 81 16.38 -5.80 -22.81
N GLY A 82 15.09 -5.67 -23.14
CA GLY A 82 14.56 -4.49 -23.85
C GLY A 82 14.75 -4.50 -25.37
N THR A 83 15.13 -5.64 -25.96
CA THR A 83 15.31 -5.80 -27.42
C THR A 83 14.08 -5.45 -28.24
N LEU A 84 12.87 -5.59 -27.68
CA LEU A 84 11.62 -5.21 -28.33
C LEU A 84 11.18 -3.80 -27.98
N GLY A 85 11.74 -3.19 -26.94
CA GLY A 85 11.38 -1.85 -26.51
C GLY A 85 11.54 -1.62 -25.00
N ALA A 86 11.23 -0.41 -24.58
CA ALA A 86 11.15 -0.02 -23.19
C ALA A 86 10.00 0.99 -22.97
N LEU A 87 9.34 0.86 -21.82
CA LEU A 87 8.45 1.87 -21.27
C LEU A 87 9.14 2.49 -20.06
N ARG A 88 9.02 3.80 -19.89
CA ARG A 88 9.42 4.49 -18.66
C ARG A 88 8.24 5.30 -18.14
N ILE A 89 7.99 5.20 -16.84
CA ILE A 89 6.89 5.86 -16.14
C ILE A 89 7.49 6.50 -14.89
N VAL A 90 7.44 7.83 -14.83
CA VAL A 90 7.89 8.59 -13.66
C VAL A 90 6.68 9.28 -13.05
N ALA A 91 6.30 8.86 -11.85
CA ALA A 91 5.13 9.34 -11.15
C ALA A 91 5.39 9.50 -9.65
N SER A 92 4.53 10.21 -8.93
CA SER A 92 4.61 10.26 -7.46
C SER A 92 3.83 9.13 -6.81
N VAL A 93 4.35 8.64 -5.70
CA VAL A 93 3.59 7.88 -4.71
C VAL A 93 2.87 8.87 -3.80
N ASP A 94 1.58 8.67 -3.58
CA ASP A 94 0.80 9.48 -2.67
C ASP A 94 -0.27 8.69 -1.92
N VAL A 95 -0.96 9.37 -1.01
CA VAL A 95 -2.05 8.81 -0.23
C VAL A 95 -3.37 9.42 -0.68
N ASP A 96 -4.27 8.56 -1.16
CA ASP A 96 -5.65 8.91 -1.44
C ASP A 96 -6.52 8.73 -0.20
N THR A 97 -7.02 9.85 0.31
CA THR A 97 -7.90 9.91 1.49
C THR A 97 -9.37 10.12 1.11
N SER A 98 -9.72 9.99 -0.19
CA SER A 98 -11.08 10.22 -0.69
C SER A 98 -12.07 9.12 -0.29
N THR A 99 -11.57 7.94 0.07
CA THR A 99 -12.40 6.81 0.51
C THR A 99 -12.51 6.81 2.03
N ASN A 100 -13.73 7.03 2.54
CA ASN A 100 -13.96 7.01 3.99
C ASN A 100 -13.51 5.68 4.62
N GLY A 101 -12.67 5.78 5.65
CA GLY A 101 -12.17 4.63 6.41
C GLY A 101 -10.91 3.99 5.84
N ILE A 102 -10.37 4.48 4.72
CA ILE A 102 -9.17 3.94 4.08
C ILE A 102 -8.28 5.07 3.56
N ASP A 103 -7.03 5.08 4.00
CA ASP A 103 -5.95 5.81 3.36
C ASP A 103 -5.26 4.87 2.37
N LEU A 104 -5.42 5.10 1.07
CA LEU A 104 -4.84 4.25 0.04
C LEU A 104 -3.53 4.84 -0.47
N VAL A 105 -2.42 4.18 -0.16
CA VAL A 105 -1.14 4.51 -0.76
C VAL A 105 -1.09 3.94 -2.18
N ARG A 106 -0.74 4.79 -3.14
CA ARG A 106 -0.81 4.49 -4.57
C ARG A 106 0.28 5.21 -5.35
N ILE A 107 0.58 4.70 -6.53
CA ILE A 107 1.28 5.47 -7.57
C ILE A 107 0.21 6.23 -8.36
N ASP A 108 0.20 7.57 -8.28
CA ASP A 108 -0.82 8.40 -8.92
C ASP A 108 -0.42 8.73 -10.36
N LEU A 109 -1.09 8.06 -11.30
CA LEU A 109 -0.88 8.23 -12.75
C LEU A 109 -1.82 9.26 -13.37
N GLU A 110 -2.87 9.71 -12.67
CA GLU A 110 -3.89 10.64 -13.17
C GLU A 110 -3.42 12.09 -13.00
N GLN A 111 -2.93 12.43 -11.81
CA GLN A 111 -2.61 13.80 -11.42
C GLN A 111 -1.11 14.01 -11.21
N LYS A 112 -0.36 12.98 -10.81
CA LYS A 112 1.08 13.08 -10.49
C LYS A 112 1.97 12.24 -11.41
N LEU A 113 1.54 12.04 -12.65
CA LEU A 113 2.38 11.51 -13.72
C LEU A 113 3.23 12.62 -14.33
N TRP A 114 4.56 12.53 -14.16
CA TRP A 114 5.49 13.59 -14.52
C TRP A 114 6.17 13.39 -15.86
N LEU A 115 6.62 12.16 -16.13
CA LEU A 115 7.32 11.82 -17.36
C LEU A 115 6.95 10.41 -17.81
N THR A 116 6.81 10.25 -19.12
CA THR A 116 6.63 8.95 -19.77
C THR A 116 7.49 8.90 -21.01
N GLU A 117 8.19 7.79 -21.21
CA GLU A 117 8.93 7.53 -22.43
C GLU A 117 8.52 6.16 -22.95
N ILE A 118 8.35 6.04 -24.26
CA ILE A 118 8.09 4.75 -24.90
C ILE A 118 8.94 4.59 -26.15
N ALA A 119 9.70 3.50 -26.18
CA ALA A 119 10.45 3.05 -27.34
C ALA A 119 10.02 1.61 -27.64
N VAL A 120 9.59 1.32 -28.87
CA VAL A 120 9.30 -0.06 -29.32
C VAL A 120 10.02 -0.27 -30.65
N ALA A 121 10.66 -1.43 -30.80
CA ALA A 121 11.46 -1.79 -31.97
C ALA A 121 10.60 -1.68 -33.24
N GLY A 122 10.86 -0.63 -34.02
CA GLY A 122 10.04 -0.29 -35.19
C GLY A 122 10.27 1.14 -35.64
N PHE A 123 9.69 2.13 -34.96
CA PHE A 123 9.85 3.56 -35.27
C PHE A 123 9.44 4.42 -34.06
N PRO A 124 10.12 5.54 -33.76
CA PRO A 124 9.55 6.56 -32.90
C PRO A 124 8.31 7.14 -33.59
N ILE A 125 7.12 6.91 -33.03
CA ILE A 125 5.88 7.53 -33.50
C ILE A 125 5.81 8.92 -32.86
N PRO A 126 5.87 10.03 -33.62
CA PRO A 126 5.80 11.36 -33.04
C PRO A 126 4.52 11.54 -32.20
N GLY A 127 4.68 11.94 -30.94
CA GLY A 127 3.57 12.12 -30.00
C GLY A 127 3.13 10.86 -29.23
N LEU A 128 3.83 9.73 -29.40
CA LEU A 128 3.52 8.49 -28.68
C LEU A 128 3.67 8.62 -27.17
N ASP A 129 4.67 9.35 -26.69
CA ASP A 129 4.83 9.65 -25.25
C ASP A 129 3.61 10.40 -24.71
N GLY A 130 3.08 11.36 -25.47
CA GLY A 130 1.86 12.10 -25.10
C GLY A 130 0.61 11.21 -25.09
N LEU A 131 0.51 10.25 -26.02
CA LEU A 131 -0.56 9.24 -26.03
C LEU A 131 -0.42 8.26 -24.87
N PHE A 132 0.80 7.84 -24.55
CA PHE A 132 1.10 6.96 -23.43
C PHE A 132 0.75 7.63 -22.10
N ALA A 133 1.20 8.87 -21.89
CA ALA A 133 0.80 9.66 -20.73
C ALA A 133 -0.72 9.83 -20.64
N ALA A 134 -1.39 10.15 -21.75
CA ALA A 134 -2.85 10.29 -21.77
C ALA A 134 -3.55 8.96 -21.48
N PHE A 135 -3.01 7.83 -21.95
CA PHE A 135 -3.58 6.52 -21.70
C PHE A 135 -3.48 6.17 -20.21
N LEU A 136 -2.30 6.33 -19.61
CA LEU A 136 -2.09 6.10 -18.18
C LEU A 136 -3.01 6.98 -17.35
N ARG A 137 -3.09 8.29 -17.66
CA ARG A 137 -3.95 9.24 -16.94
C ARG A 137 -5.43 8.91 -17.00
N ASN A 138 -5.93 8.45 -18.15
CA ASN A 138 -7.37 8.31 -18.37
C ASN A 138 -7.89 6.90 -18.07
N ASN A 139 -7.07 5.86 -18.28
CA ASN A 139 -7.52 4.47 -18.24
C ASN A 139 -6.94 3.68 -17.06
N VAL A 140 -5.66 3.91 -16.71
CA VAL A 140 -5.03 3.23 -15.58
C VAL A 140 -5.26 4.01 -14.28
N LYS A 141 -5.05 5.33 -14.33
CA LYS A 141 -5.23 6.35 -13.27
C LYS A 141 -4.36 6.18 -12.03
N LEU A 142 -4.21 4.97 -11.53
CA LEU A 142 -3.38 4.68 -10.36
C LEU A 142 -2.92 3.22 -10.37
N ILE A 143 -1.85 2.95 -9.62
CA ILE A 143 -1.46 1.59 -9.22
C ILE A 143 -1.60 1.52 -7.69
N PRO A 144 -2.51 0.68 -7.14
CA PRO A 144 -2.67 0.58 -5.69
C PRO A 144 -1.46 -0.15 -5.09
N LEU A 145 -0.99 0.34 -3.93
CA LEU A 145 0.12 -0.26 -3.20
C LEU A 145 -0.34 -0.85 -1.87
N VAL A 146 -0.74 0.00 -0.92
CA VAL A 146 -1.11 -0.42 0.43
C VAL A 146 -2.33 0.36 0.92
N PRO A 147 -3.46 -0.31 1.22
CA PRO A 147 -4.58 0.31 1.90
C PRO A 147 -4.39 0.26 3.42
N PHE A 148 -4.49 1.40 4.09
CA PHE A 148 -4.49 1.48 5.55
C PHE A 148 -5.92 1.75 6.06
N PRO A 149 -6.50 0.87 6.89
CA PRO A 149 -7.81 1.11 7.48
C PRO A 149 -7.66 2.17 8.57
N VAL A 150 -8.24 3.35 8.36
CA VAL A 150 -8.03 4.51 9.23
C VAL A 150 -9.35 5.03 9.79
N ASP A 151 -9.28 5.56 11.00
CA ASP A 151 -10.31 6.43 11.57
C ASP A 151 -9.65 7.74 12.01
N HIS A 152 -9.74 8.78 11.17
CA HIS A 152 -9.11 10.07 11.41
C HIS A 152 -9.58 10.77 12.70
N ALA A 153 -10.73 10.38 13.25
CA ALA A 153 -11.27 10.92 14.49
C ALA A 153 -10.86 10.11 15.73
N THR A 154 -10.23 8.94 15.56
CA THR A 154 -9.96 8.04 16.67
C THR A 154 -8.96 8.62 17.66
N SER A 155 -9.24 8.44 18.94
CA SER A 155 -8.29 8.60 20.05
C SER A 155 -7.76 7.25 20.55
N THR A 156 -8.21 6.14 19.96
CA THR A 156 -7.83 4.79 20.38
C THR A 156 -6.40 4.48 19.97
N THR A 157 -5.54 4.17 20.93
CA THR A 157 -4.08 4.04 20.75
C THR A 157 -3.66 2.86 19.88
N THR A 158 -4.56 1.92 19.63
CA THR A 158 -4.37 0.74 18.77
C THR A 158 -5.08 0.85 17.42
N ALA A 159 -5.87 1.90 17.19
CA ALA A 159 -6.52 2.15 15.90
C ALA A 159 -5.68 3.13 15.08
N MET A 160 -5.45 2.81 13.80
CA MET A 160 -4.75 3.71 12.88
C MET A 160 -5.61 4.94 12.65
N LYS A 161 -5.00 6.11 12.79
CA LYS A 161 -5.66 7.41 12.63
C LYS A 161 -5.38 8.00 11.27
N ASN A 162 -4.11 8.00 10.85
CA ASN A 162 -3.66 8.51 9.56
C ASN A 162 -2.55 7.61 9.02
N ALA A 163 -2.48 7.47 7.70
CA ALA A 163 -1.31 7.01 6.99
C ALA A 163 -0.80 8.08 6.01
N ASP A 164 0.51 8.14 5.85
CA ASP A 164 1.21 8.97 4.86
C ASP A 164 2.30 8.11 4.19
N VAL A 165 2.94 8.65 3.15
CA VAL A 165 4.03 7.99 2.44
C VAL A 165 5.14 8.97 2.13
N HIS A 166 6.38 8.51 2.13
CA HIS A 166 7.55 9.28 1.71
C HIS A 166 8.47 8.42 0.85
N ILE A 167 9.08 9.01 -0.19
CA ILE A 167 10.21 8.37 -0.87
C ILE A 167 11.50 8.99 -0.34
N VAL A 168 12.32 8.16 0.29
CA VAL A 168 13.67 8.48 0.72
C VAL A 168 14.58 8.33 -0.49
N ASP A 169 15.10 9.46 -0.95
CA ASP A 169 16.11 9.61 -2.01
C ASP A 169 17.45 9.94 -1.33
N ASP A 170 18.23 8.91 -1.03
CA ASP A 170 19.55 8.97 -0.41
C ASP A 170 20.65 9.01 -1.47
N THR A 171 20.90 10.20 -2.00
CA THR A 171 22.02 10.50 -2.93
C THR A 171 23.44 10.22 -2.38
N SER A 172 23.59 9.62 -1.20
CA SER A 172 24.88 9.21 -0.66
C SER A 172 25.47 8.00 -1.39
N ALA A 173 26.76 7.74 -1.22
CA ALA A 173 27.42 6.58 -1.84
C ALA A 173 26.89 5.21 -1.35
N ALA A 174 26.15 5.19 -0.24
CA ALA A 174 25.52 3.98 0.27
C ALA A 174 24.16 3.70 -0.38
N ASP A 175 23.56 4.71 -1.03
CA ASP A 175 22.34 4.63 -1.84
C ASP A 175 21.22 3.84 -1.13
N LYS A 176 20.84 4.35 0.05
CA LYS A 176 19.85 3.71 0.93
C LYS A 176 18.46 4.24 0.65
N ASP A 177 18.04 4.06 -0.59
CA ASP A 177 16.73 4.43 -1.08
C ASP A 177 15.63 3.51 -0.55
N ALA A 178 14.52 4.12 -0.13
CA ALA A 178 13.34 3.38 0.32
C ALA A 178 12.05 4.17 0.18
N SER A 179 10.94 3.45 0.04
CA SER A 179 9.61 4.01 0.30
C SER A 179 9.23 3.77 1.75
N ALA A 180 8.94 4.84 2.49
CA ALA A 180 8.49 4.81 3.87
C ALA A 180 6.97 5.05 3.94
N PHE A 181 6.21 4.08 4.44
CA PHE A 181 4.83 4.27 4.88
C PHE A 181 4.82 4.72 6.33
N LEU A 182 4.18 5.85 6.58
CA LEU A 182 4.25 6.58 7.84
C LEU A 182 2.88 6.51 8.51
N VAL A 183 2.78 5.81 9.64
CA VAL A 183 1.49 5.55 10.30
C VAL A 183 1.43 6.27 11.64
N THR A 184 0.27 6.91 11.88
CA THR A 184 -0.07 7.54 13.15
C THR A 184 -1.29 6.82 13.74
N PHE A 185 -1.24 6.47 15.02
CA PHE A 185 -2.33 5.85 15.76
C PHE A 185 -3.10 6.89 16.60
N GLY A 186 -4.28 6.52 17.09
CA GLY A 186 -5.08 7.37 17.97
C GLY A 186 -4.30 7.87 19.19
N GLY A 187 -4.57 9.11 19.59
CA GLY A 187 -3.83 9.80 20.65
C GLY A 187 -2.43 10.29 20.25
N GLY A 188 -1.94 9.95 19.04
CA GLY A 188 -0.72 10.48 18.45
C GLY A 188 -0.97 11.64 17.46
N SER A 189 0.13 12.23 17.00
CA SER A 189 0.18 13.24 15.93
C SER A 189 1.22 12.84 14.88
N PRO A 190 1.02 13.18 13.60
CA PRO A 190 2.01 12.92 12.55
C PRO A 190 3.38 13.52 12.90
N GLY A 191 4.44 12.80 12.54
CA GLY A 191 5.83 13.23 12.72
C GLY A 191 6.32 14.16 11.62
N ASP A 192 7.64 14.35 11.54
CA ASP A 192 8.30 15.13 10.48
C ASP A 192 8.69 14.23 9.31
N LYS A 193 7.90 14.29 8.23
CA LYS A 193 8.17 13.55 6.99
C LYS A 193 9.50 13.95 6.34
N SER A 194 9.94 15.21 6.49
CA SER A 194 11.14 15.71 5.83
C SER A 194 12.45 15.25 6.47
N ALA A 195 12.37 14.67 7.67
CA ALA A 195 13.53 14.19 8.41
C ALA A 195 14.03 12.81 7.92
N PHE A 196 13.25 12.09 7.12
CA PHE A 196 13.65 10.82 6.51
C PHE A 196 14.60 11.07 5.32
N THR A 197 15.90 11.07 5.59
CA THR A 197 16.95 11.29 4.57
C THR A 197 17.72 10.04 4.21
N GLN A 198 17.60 8.95 4.98
CA GLN A 198 18.27 7.67 4.71
C GLN A 198 17.41 6.51 5.23
N SER A 199 17.34 5.40 4.49
CA SER A 199 16.63 4.20 4.94
C SER A 199 17.30 3.52 6.14
N PHE A 200 16.47 2.97 7.03
CA PHE A 200 16.90 2.12 8.15
C PHE A 200 17.02 0.63 7.76
N ILE A 201 16.66 0.24 6.54
CA ILE A 201 16.75 -1.16 6.08
C ILE A 201 18.22 -1.63 6.20
N THR A 202 18.43 -2.71 6.96
CA THR A 202 19.75 -3.31 7.15
C THR A 202 20.11 -4.23 5.98
N GLY A 203 21.40 -4.37 5.70
CA GLY A 203 21.89 -5.19 4.57
C GLY A 203 21.37 -6.63 4.60
N GLY A 204 20.71 -7.05 3.50
CA GLY A 204 20.19 -8.40 3.28
C GLY A 204 18.66 -8.53 3.24
N GLY A 205 17.91 -7.53 3.72
CA GLY A 205 16.44 -7.45 3.60
C GLY A 205 15.99 -6.49 2.49
N ASN A 206 14.74 -6.63 2.01
CA ASN A 206 14.11 -5.68 1.09
C ASN A 206 12.95 -4.88 1.74
N GLY A 207 12.79 -4.99 3.06
CA GLY A 207 11.90 -4.15 3.85
C GLY A 207 12.23 -4.14 5.34
N GLY A 208 11.64 -3.21 6.08
CA GLY A 208 11.74 -3.11 7.52
C GLY A 208 10.56 -2.36 8.14
N ILE A 209 10.30 -2.60 9.42
CA ILE A 209 9.24 -1.96 10.19
C ILE A 209 9.86 -1.40 11.46
N VAL A 210 9.56 -0.16 11.84
CA VAL A 210 10.02 0.44 13.09
C VAL A 210 8.82 0.99 13.84
N ALA A 211 8.65 0.59 15.10
CA ALA A 211 7.65 1.15 16.00
C ALA A 211 8.29 2.07 17.03
N SER A 212 7.71 3.25 17.24
CA SER A 212 8.26 4.25 18.16
C SER A 212 8.00 3.87 19.61
N MET A 213 8.99 4.12 20.48
CA MET A 213 8.81 3.91 21.92
C MET A 213 7.69 4.79 22.49
N GLY A 214 7.47 5.98 21.92
CA GLY A 214 6.37 6.86 22.32
C GLY A 214 4.99 6.23 22.09
N TRP A 215 4.79 5.55 20.95
CA TRP A 215 3.57 4.80 20.68
C TRP A 215 3.43 3.58 21.59
N ILE A 216 4.48 2.78 21.71
CA ILE A 216 4.52 1.60 22.58
C ILE A 216 4.12 2.02 24.00
N CYS A 217 4.72 3.09 24.53
CA CYS A 217 4.37 3.63 25.85
C CYS A 217 2.92 4.07 25.97
N ARG A 218 2.36 4.67 24.92
CA ARG A 218 0.96 5.10 24.88
C ARG A 218 -0.01 3.91 24.88
N VAL A 219 0.39 2.77 24.33
CA VAL A 219 -0.39 1.52 24.36
C VAL A 219 -0.24 0.81 25.71
N ILE A 220 0.99 0.62 26.20
CA ILE A 220 1.24 -0.23 27.38
C ILE A 220 0.93 0.46 28.71
N SER A 221 1.07 1.80 28.80
CA SER A 221 0.94 2.49 30.08
C SER A 221 -0.45 2.32 30.71
N PRO A 222 -1.58 2.50 29.99
CA PRO A 222 -2.90 2.27 30.57
C PRO A 222 -3.14 0.81 30.98
N MET A 223 -2.54 -0.14 30.26
CA MET A 223 -2.67 -1.57 30.57
C MET A 223 -1.93 -1.93 31.86
N ILE A 224 -0.68 -1.46 32.01
CA ILE A 224 0.12 -1.66 33.22
C ILE A 224 -0.51 -0.93 34.41
N ASP A 225 -0.96 0.32 34.21
CA ASP A 225 -1.63 1.09 35.25
C ASP A 225 -2.89 0.39 35.76
N SER A 226 -3.70 -0.16 34.85
CA SER A 226 -4.90 -0.93 35.22
C SER A 226 -4.55 -2.28 35.85
N ALA A 227 -3.56 -3.01 35.33
CA ALA A 227 -3.20 -4.33 35.83
C ALA A 227 -2.63 -4.28 37.25
N LEU A 228 -1.89 -3.22 37.57
CA LEU A 228 -1.31 -2.96 38.89
C LEU A 228 -2.18 -2.06 39.77
N ASN A 229 -3.38 -1.69 39.30
CA ASN A 229 -4.32 -0.81 40.00
C ASN A 229 -3.69 0.52 40.49
N LEU A 230 -2.90 1.18 39.64
CA LEU A 230 -2.09 2.33 40.01
C LEU A 230 -2.84 3.68 39.97
N GLY A 231 -4.08 3.69 39.48
CA GLY A 231 -4.95 4.86 39.51
C GLY A 231 -4.41 6.06 38.72
N GLY A 232 -3.87 5.80 37.52
CA GLY A 232 -3.28 6.78 36.61
C GLY A 232 -1.88 7.24 36.99
N ALA A 233 -1.21 6.58 37.95
CA ALA A 233 0.14 6.95 38.37
C ALA A 233 1.23 6.50 37.37
N PHE A 234 0.95 5.54 36.49
CA PHE A 234 1.89 5.07 35.48
C PHE A 234 1.55 5.63 34.10
N THR A 235 2.37 6.56 33.62
CA THR A 235 2.15 7.25 32.34
C THR A 235 3.46 7.39 31.56
N ASN A 236 3.37 7.30 30.24
CA ASN A 236 4.52 7.37 29.34
C ASN A 236 5.67 6.43 29.75
N CYS A 237 5.34 5.18 30.08
CA CYS A 237 6.26 4.17 30.59
C CYS A 237 6.98 4.53 31.89
N THR A 238 6.47 5.47 32.69
CA THR A 238 7.12 5.87 33.96
C THR A 238 6.11 6.05 35.07
N LEU A 239 6.50 5.63 36.27
CA LEU A 239 5.75 5.92 37.49
C LEU A 239 5.97 7.38 37.89
N THR A 240 4.88 8.11 38.02
CA THR A 240 4.91 9.56 38.30
C THR A 240 4.85 9.89 39.79
N ARG A 241 4.38 8.93 40.62
CA ARG A 241 4.25 9.06 42.07
C ARG A 241 4.28 7.70 42.75
N THR A 242 4.68 7.66 44.01
CA THR A 242 4.59 6.46 44.85
C THR A 242 3.14 6.01 45.01
N VAL A 243 2.89 4.70 44.90
CA VAL A 243 1.57 4.09 45.07
C VAL A 243 1.67 2.89 46.00
N ARG A 244 0.76 2.82 46.98
CA ARG A 244 0.57 1.65 47.85
C ARG A 244 -0.10 0.55 47.03
N ILE A 245 0.60 -0.55 46.77
CA ILE A 245 0.11 -1.69 45.96
C ILE A 245 -0.45 -2.83 46.82
N ASP A 246 -0.08 -2.87 48.10
CA ASP A 246 -0.64 -3.78 49.10
C ASP A 246 -0.86 -3.01 50.42
N GLU A 247 -2.12 -2.75 50.75
CA GLU A 247 -2.51 -2.03 51.97
C GLU A 247 -2.27 -2.86 53.22
N ASP A 248 -2.55 -4.17 53.17
CA ASP A 248 -2.45 -5.08 54.32
C ASP A 248 -0.99 -5.29 54.74
N ASN A 249 -0.08 -5.25 53.76
CA ASN A 249 1.35 -5.46 53.97
C ASN A 249 2.19 -4.18 53.90
N GLU A 250 1.58 -2.99 53.82
CA GLU A 250 2.29 -1.71 53.70
C GLU A 250 3.38 -1.65 52.61
N VAL A 251 3.07 -2.12 51.41
CA VAL A 251 4.04 -2.19 50.29
C VAL A 251 3.81 -1.05 49.30
N ASP A 252 4.82 -0.20 49.14
CA ASP A 252 4.81 0.96 48.25
C ASP A 252 5.65 0.72 46.99
N LEU A 253 5.03 0.83 45.82
CA LEU A 253 5.74 0.94 44.55
C LEU A 253 6.29 2.36 44.41
N THR A 254 7.61 2.50 44.41
CA THR A 254 8.30 3.80 44.40
C THR A 254 8.93 4.16 43.07
N ALA A 255 9.24 3.17 42.24
CA ALA A 255 9.59 3.38 40.84
C ALA A 255 9.11 2.22 39.97
N LEU A 256 8.66 2.54 38.77
CA LEU A 256 8.43 1.61 37.68
C LEU A 256 8.76 2.34 36.39
N SER A 257 9.61 1.76 35.55
CA SER A 257 9.92 2.33 34.23
C SER A 257 10.13 1.25 33.18
N VAL A 258 9.76 1.55 31.94
CA VAL A 258 10.05 0.72 30.77
C VAL A 258 10.82 1.54 29.75
N THR A 259 12.01 1.09 29.35
CA THR A 259 12.91 1.81 28.44
C THR A 259 13.51 0.86 27.42
N ALA A 260 13.74 1.31 26.18
CA ALA A 260 14.57 0.57 25.23
C ALA A 260 16.04 0.66 25.65
N GLY A 261 16.76 -0.46 25.61
CA GLY A 261 18.19 -0.54 25.88
C GLY A 261 19.01 -0.80 24.62
N ASP A 262 20.26 -0.39 24.64
CA ASP A 262 21.21 -0.52 23.50
C ASP A 262 21.53 -1.98 23.12
N ASP A 263 21.07 -2.94 23.92
CA ASP A 263 21.30 -4.38 23.77
C ASP A 263 20.18 -5.10 23.02
N GLY A 264 19.28 -4.37 22.35
CA GLY A 264 18.23 -4.99 21.56
C GLY A 264 17.04 -5.47 22.39
N ALA A 265 16.79 -4.87 23.57
CA ALA A 265 15.69 -5.27 24.45
C ALA A 265 14.97 -4.09 25.14
N LEU A 266 13.74 -4.32 25.57
CA LEU A 266 13.08 -3.44 26.53
C LEU A 266 13.49 -3.82 27.95
N HIS A 267 13.95 -2.85 28.71
CA HIS A 267 14.28 -2.98 30.13
C HIS A 267 13.13 -2.46 30.96
N VAL A 268 12.65 -3.30 31.87
CA VAL A 268 11.70 -2.96 32.90
C VAL A 268 12.46 -2.84 34.21
N GLN A 269 12.34 -1.70 34.88
CA GLN A 269 12.91 -1.50 36.19
C GLN A 269 11.81 -1.24 37.20
N VAL A 270 11.82 -2.00 38.30
CA VAL A 270 10.84 -1.90 39.38
C VAL A 270 11.57 -1.63 40.69
N LYS A 271 11.07 -0.68 41.49
CA LYS A 271 11.52 -0.42 42.85
C LYS A 271 10.34 -0.38 43.81
N ILE A 272 10.45 -1.16 44.88
CA ILE A 272 9.44 -1.30 45.92
C ILE A 272 10.07 -0.95 47.27
N THR A 273 9.30 -0.35 48.16
CA THR A 273 9.67 -0.12 49.55
C THR A 273 8.60 -0.69 50.46
N LYS A 274 9.01 -1.31 51.57
CA LYS A 274 8.12 -1.83 52.60
C LYS A 274 8.59 -1.34 53.95
N SER A 275 7.68 -0.81 54.76
CA SER A 275 7.93 -0.46 56.15
C SER A 275 7.17 -1.41 57.06
N GLY A 276 7.75 -1.74 58.23
CA GLY A 276 7.01 -2.40 59.30
C GLY A 276 7.36 -1.80 60.66
N PHE A 277 6.77 -2.35 61.72
CA PHE A 277 6.92 -1.87 63.11
C PHE A 277 8.39 -1.78 63.59
N CYS A 278 9.36 -2.37 62.86
CA CYS A 278 10.78 -2.32 63.23
C CYS A 278 11.79 -2.46 62.08
N TYR A 279 11.42 -2.20 60.83
CA TYR A 279 12.35 -2.24 59.69
C TYR A 279 11.81 -1.42 58.51
N SER A 280 12.70 -1.03 57.60
CA SER A 280 12.38 -0.57 56.25
C SER A 280 13.17 -1.38 55.24
N ALA A 281 12.48 -2.00 54.28
CA ALA A 281 13.10 -2.79 53.23
C ALA A 281 12.90 -2.13 51.87
N THR A 282 13.89 -2.21 51.00
CA THR A 282 13.80 -1.76 49.61
C THR A 282 14.16 -2.92 48.68
N GLY A 283 13.33 -3.15 47.66
CA GLY A 283 13.54 -4.19 46.66
C GLY A 283 13.66 -3.57 45.27
N THR A 284 14.62 -4.02 44.47
CA THR A 284 14.77 -3.64 43.06
C THR A 284 14.84 -4.86 42.17
N VAL A 285 14.13 -4.82 41.04
CA VAL A 285 14.11 -5.90 40.03
C VAL A 285 14.27 -5.29 38.65
N GLY A 286 15.15 -5.90 37.87
CA GLY A 286 15.24 -5.71 36.43
C GLY A 286 14.49 -6.84 35.71
N ALA A 287 13.87 -6.52 34.59
CA ALA A 287 13.47 -7.53 33.62
C ALA A 287 13.81 -7.05 32.21
N LYS A 288 14.16 -8.00 31.37
CA LYS A 288 14.52 -7.80 29.97
C LYS A 288 13.49 -8.49 29.09
N ILE A 289 12.94 -7.75 28.13
CA ILE A 289 12.00 -8.27 27.14
C ILE A 289 12.68 -8.22 25.79
N THR A 290 12.77 -9.39 25.15
CA THR A 290 13.36 -9.56 23.83
C THR A 290 12.29 -9.96 22.83
N ILE A 291 12.39 -9.47 21.60
CA ILE A 291 11.55 -9.88 20.48
C ILE A 291 12.48 -10.58 19.49
N ALA A 292 12.15 -11.82 19.14
CA ALA A 292 12.88 -12.65 18.20
C ALA A 292 11.97 -13.08 17.05
N VAL A 293 12.54 -13.52 15.94
CA VAL A 293 11.79 -14.13 14.84
C VAL A 293 12.02 -15.64 14.85
N ALA A 294 10.95 -16.43 14.99
CA ALA A 294 10.97 -17.88 14.86
C ALA A 294 9.97 -18.32 13.79
N ALA A 295 10.43 -19.10 12.80
CA ALA A 295 9.61 -19.58 11.68
C ALA A 295 8.83 -18.46 10.94
N GLY A 296 9.42 -17.25 10.84
CA GLY A 296 8.78 -16.10 10.19
C GLY A 296 7.72 -15.38 11.03
N GLN A 297 7.59 -15.72 12.31
CA GLN A 297 6.70 -15.05 13.27
C GLN A 297 7.50 -14.37 14.38
N LEU A 298 6.96 -13.29 14.93
CA LEU A 298 7.52 -12.61 16.10
C LEU A 298 7.22 -13.42 17.37
N VAL A 299 8.25 -13.70 18.15
CA VAL A 299 8.19 -14.38 19.44
C VAL A 299 8.79 -13.46 20.48
N VAL A 300 8.06 -13.23 21.57
CA VAL A 300 8.53 -12.41 22.69
C VAL A 300 9.03 -13.34 23.80
N ALA A 301 10.21 -13.06 24.32
CA ALA A 301 10.77 -13.74 25.48
C ALA A 301 11.07 -12.72 26.58
N VAL A 302 10.57 -13.00 27.78
CA VAL A 302 10.82 -12.19 28.99
C VAL A 302 11.80 -12.93 29.88
N GLN A 303 12.84 -12.23 30.31
CA GLN A 303 13.82 -12.70 31.27
C GLN A 303 13.83 -11.73 32.45
N ALA A 304 13.34 -12.17 33.61
CA ALA A 304 13.46 -11.40 34.85
C ALA A 304 14.80 -11.70 35.53
N ASP A 305 15.43 -10.67 36.08
CA ASP A 305 16.59 -10.82 36.93
C ASP A 305 16.16 -11.23 38.35
N ASN A 306 17.10 -11.80 39.12
CA ASN A 306 16.85 -12.06 40.54
C ASN A 306 16.64 -10.73 41.29
N PRO A 307 15.66 -10.64 42.19
CA PRO A 307 15.42 -9.44 42.99
C PRO A 307 16.62 -9.14 43.90
N ASN A 308 16.98 -7.87 44.00
CA ASN A 308 17.93 -7.38 45.00
C ASN A 308 17.15 -6.71 46.13
N VAL A 309 17.28 -7.22 47.36
CA VAL A 309 16.53 -6.78 48.54
C VAL A 309 17.52 -6.27 49.60
N ASP A 310 17.27 -5.05 50.10
CA ASP A 310 18.03 -4.41 51.17
C ASP A 310 17.09 -4.12 52.36
N VAL A 311 17.54 -4.39 53.59
CA VAL A 311 16.71 -4.28 54.82
C VAL A 311 17.42 -3.47 55.89
N ASP A 312 16.89 -2.29 56.17
CA ASP A 312 17.35 -1.36 57.21
C ASP A 312 16.56 -1.56 58.52
N ILE A 313 17.28 -1.72 59.64
CA ILE A 313 16.68 -1.91 60.98
C ILE A 313 17.14 -0.77 61.91
N PRO A 314 16.22 0.10 62.39
CA PRO A 314 16.56 1.18 63.31
C PRO A 314 17.17 0.69 64.63
N TRP A 315 18.13 1.45 65.18
CA TRP A 315 18.90 1.07 66.38
C TRP A 315 18.04 0.73 67.62
N TYR A 316 16.86 1.35 67.77
CA TYR A 316 15.96 1.08 68.90
C TYR A 316 15.26 -0.28 68.81
N CYS A 317 15.14 -0.87 67.61
CA CYS A 317 14.59 -2.21 67.41
C CYS A 317 15.59 -3.31 67.80
N TRP A 318 16.88 -3.05 67.63
CA TRP A 318 17.95 -3.86 68.22
C TRP A 318 17.86 -3.89 69.75
N VAL A 319 17.48 -2.76 70.37
CA VAL A 319 17.31 -2.63 71.82
C VAL A 319 15.99 -3.25 72.30
N ALA A 320 14.88 -3.06 71.58
CA ALA A 320 13.57 -3.63 71.93
C ALA A 320 13.56 -5.17 71.86
N GLY A 321 14.24 -5.77 70.86
CA GLY A 321 14.45 -7.22 70.79
C GLY A 321 15.26 -7.76 71.98
N ALA A 322 16.24 -6.99 72.48
CA ALA A 322 16.99 -7.33 73.68
C ALA A 322 16.15 -7.21 74.97
N VAL A 323 15.24 -6.24 75.05
CA VAL A 323 14.35 -6.01 76.21
C VAL A 323 13.23 -7.05 76.31
N ILE A 324 12.60 -7.45 75.19
CA ILE A 324 11.59 -8.53 75.16
C ILE A 324 12.24 -9.89 75.48
N GLY A 325 13.47 -10.13 74.99
CA GLY A 325 14.27 -11.30 75.37
C GLY A 325 14.64 -11.32 76.86
N ALA A 326 14.89 -10.16 77.47
CA ALA A 326 15.14 -10.03 78.90
C ALA A 326 13.86 -10.21 79.76
N LEU A 327 12.70 -9.77 79.27
CA LEU A 327 11.41 -9.93 79.97
C LEU A 327 10.87 -11.37 79.91
N LEU A 328 11.10 -12.10 78.82
CA LEU A 328 10.75 -13.52 78.70
C LEU A 328 11.78 -14.45 79.37
N GLY A 329 13.05 -14.03 79.47
CA GLY A 329 14.09 -14.75 80.22
C GLY A 329 13.91 -14.73 81.74
N ALA A 330 12.99 -13.93 82.29
CA ALA A 330 12.75 -13.82 83.72
C ALA A 330 11.69 -14.80 84.27
N LEU A 331 11.01 -15.58 83.42
CA LEU A 331 9.92 -16.48 83.86
C LEU A 331 10.29 -17.98 83.90
N LEU A 332 11.47 -18.40 83.44
CA LEU A 332 11.89 -19.81 83.49
C LEU A 332 13.38 -19.95 83.83
N PRO A 333 13.73 -20.46 85.03
CA PRO A 333 15.11 -20.67 85.44
C PRO A 333 15.56 -22.09 85.09
N SER A 334 16.14 -22.32 83.91
CA SER A 334 17.25 -23.27 83.74
C SER A 334 17.68 -23.47 82.27
N VAL A 335 19.00 -23.46 82.07
CA VAL A 335 19.82 -23.82 80.89
C VAL A 335 20.14 -22.68 79.91
N ILE A 336 21.46 -22.57 79.68
CA ILE A 336 22.23 -21.46 79.11
C ILE A 336 22.48 -21.70 77.61
N TYR A 337 22.03 -20.78 76.74
CA TYR A 337 22.81 -20.05 75.71
C TYR A 337 21.85 -19.29 74.77
N VAL A 338 22.25 -18.07 74.43
CA VAL A 338 21.49 -16.98 73.81
C VAL A 338 21.05 -17.32 72.37
N ILE A 339 19.74 -17.48 72.15
CA ILE A 339 19.09 -17.47 70.83
C ILE A 339 17.86 -16.57 70.91
N VAL A 340 18.04 -15.25 70.96
CA VAL A 340 16.91 -14.31 70.88
C VAL A 340 17.17 -13.12 69.92
N GLY A 341 18.44 -12.82 69.59
CA GLY A 341 18.78 -11.98 68.42
C GLY A 341 18.76 -12.72 67.08
N ALA A 342 18.89 -14.06 67.10
CA ALA A 342 19.10 -14.89 65.91
C ALA A 342 17.82 -15.46 65.27
N VAL A 343 16.63 -15.21 65.83
CA VAL A 343 15.36 -15.67 65.24
C VAL A 343 14.55 -14.48 64.73
N LEU A 344 14.52 -13.36 65.46
CA LEU A 344 13.72 -12.19 65.06
C LEU A 344 14.28 -11.50 63.80
N VAL A 345 15.59 -11.35 63.69
CA VAL A 345 16.22 -10.70 62.51
C VAL A 345 16.11 -11.60 61.27
N PRO A 346 16.42 -12.91 61.32
CA PRO A 346 16.19 -13.78 60.17
C PRO A 346 14.71 -13.96 59.83
N LEU A 347 13.80 -13.91 60.81
CA LEU A 347 12.36 -13.95 60.54
C LEU A 347 11.86 -12.65 59.92
N ILE A 348 12.37 -11.49 60.33
CA ILE A 348 12.06 -10.19 59.70
C ILE A 348 12.64 -10.12 58.29
N MET A 349 13.88 -10.58 58.09
CA MET A 349 14.47 -10.70 56.75
C MET A 349 13.69 -11.71 55.91
N TYR A 350 13.36 -12.89 56.43
CA TYR A 350 12.57 -13.90 55.72
C TYR A 350 11.17 -13.39 55.35
N ILE A 351 10.45 -12.73 56.26
CA ILE A 351 9.13 -12.16 55.97
C ILE A 351 9.23 -10.99 54.99
N ALA A 352 10.25 -10.13 55.12
CA ALA A 352 10.47 -9.03 54.20
C ALA A 352 10.84 -9.56 52.80
N GLU A 353 11.75 -10.52 52.71
CA GLU A 353 12.16 -11.19 51.47
C GLU A 353 10.99 -11.96 50.85
N GLU A 354 10.26 -12.80 51.59
CA GLU A 354 9.16 -13.64 51.06
C GLU A 354 7.99 -12.77 50.55
N VAL A 355 7.67 -11.67 51.24
CA VAL A 355 6.63 -10.73 50.81
C VAL A 355 7.10 -9.87 49.62
N ILE A 356 8.36 -9.42 49.63
CA ILE A 356 8.93 -8.62 48.54
C ILE A 356 9.11 -9.47 47.29
N GLU A 357 9.69 -10.66 47.39
CA GLU A 357 9.81 -11.64 46.29
C GLU A 357 8.44 -12.06 45.76
N GLY A 358 7.47 -12.33 46.64
CA GLY A 358 6.09 -12.65 46.25
C GLY A 358 5.41 -11.52 45.47
N THR A 359 5.56 -10.28 45.94
CA THR A 359 5.00 -9.09 45.28
C THR A 359 5.71 -8.79 43.97
N ILE A 360 7.03 -8.92 43.93
CA ILE A 360 7.86 -8.76 42.73
C ILE A 360 7.46 -9.78 41.66
N ASN A 361 7.30 -11.04 42.05
CA ASN A 361 6.90 -12.10 41.13
C ASN A 361 5.47 -11.85 40.59
N SER A 362 4.57 -11.34 41.42
CA SER A 362 3.22 -10.93 41.01
C SER A 362 3.23 -9.74 40.05
N VAL A 363 4.01 -8.70 40.34
CA VAL A 363 4.16 -7.50 39.48
C VAL A 363 4.80 -7.89 38.14
N ALA A 364 5.85 -8.71 38.16
CA ALA A 364 6.51 -9.23 36.97
C ALA A 364 5.56 -10.10 36.12
N ALA A 365 4.73 -10.94 36.75
CA ALA A 365 3.71 -11.73 36.07
C ALA A 365 2.65 -10.85 35.40
N HIS A 366 2.14 -9.83 36.09
CA HIS A 366 1.15 -8.90 35.52
C HIS A 366 1.72 -8.05 34.38
N ILE A 367 2.99 -7.62 34.48
CA ILE A 367 3.69 -6.95 33.39
C ILE A 367 3.84 -7.90 32.20
N THR A 368 4.23 -9.15 32.44
CA THR A 368 4.37 -10.17 31.40
C THR A 368 3.03 -10.46 30.70
N ASP A 369 1.94 -10.58 31.46
CA ASP A 369 0.59 -10.78 30.90
C ASP A 369 0.11 -9.57 30.09
N ALA A 370 0.34 -8.35 30.58
CA ALA A 370 0.01 -7.12 29.84
C ALA A 370 0.82 -7.01 28.54
N LEU A 371 2.09 -7.41 28.54
CA LEU A 371 2.94 -7.43 27.36
C LEU A 371 2.56 -8.55 26.38
N ASN A 372 2.16 -9.72 26.87
CA ASN A 372 1.63 -10.80 26.03
C ASN A 372 0.30 -10.39 25.38
N GLN A 373 -0.52 -9.56 26.03
CA GLN A 373 -1.72 -8.99 25.44
C GLN A 373 -1.44 -7.93 24.37
N LEU A 374 -0.22 -7.37 24.33
CA LEU A 374 0.24 -6.50 23.24
C LEU A 374 0.55 -7.24 21.93
N LEU A 375 0.45 -8.58 21.90
CA LEU A 375 0.48 -9.39 20.68
C LEU A 375 -0.73 -9.14 19.76
N VAL A 376 -1.30 -7.93 19.76
CA VAL A 376 -2.18 -7.49 18.69
C VAL A 376 -1.33 -7.53 17.43
N PRO A 377 -1.62 -8.44 16.48
CA PRO A 377 -0.91 -8.43 15.22
C PRO A 377 -1.18 -7.07 14.60
N VAL A 378 -0.13 -6.26 14.41
CA VAL A 378 -0.21 -5.10 13.54
C VAL A 378 -0.39 -5.66 12.14
N ASN A 379 -1.64 -5.93 11.81
CA ASN A 379 -2.02 -6.49 10.52
C ASN A 379 -1.99 -5.33 9.53
N ILE A 380 -0.84 -5.15 8.89
CA ILE A 380 -0.71 -4.23 7.75
C ILE A 380 -1.43 -4.92 6.60
N PRO A 381 -2.62 -4.45 6.17
CA PRO A 381 -3.30 -5.06 5.05
C PRO A 381 -2.51 -4.73 3.78
N ALA A 382 -1.91 -5.74 3.19
CA ALA A 382 -1.15 -5.61 1.95
C ALA A 382 -2.02 -6.03 0.76
N VAL A 383 -1.95 -5.28 -0.35
CA VAL A 383 -2.60 -5.66 -1.61
C VAL A 383 -1.56 -6.32 -2.50
N GLY A 384 -1.79 -7.60 -2.81
CA GLY A 384 -0.94 -8.32 -3.76
C GLY A 384 0.43 -8.74 -3.24
N PHE A 385 0.68 -8.71 -1.92
CA PHE A 385 1.89 -9.26 -1.31
C PHE A 385 1.66 -9.72 0.13
N ASN A 386 2.60 -10.53 0.64
CA ASN A 386 2.72 -10.94 2.03
C ASN A 386 4.00 -10.35 2.64
N ILE A 387 3.99 -10.08 3.94
CA ILE A 387 5.17 -9.69 4.71
C ILE A 387 5.69 -10.92 5.46
N VAL A 388 6.97 -11.23 5.29
CA VAL A 388 7.66 -12.32 6.00
C VAL A 388 8.72 -11.73 6.91
N PHE A 389 8.59 -11.91 8.23
CA PHE A 389 9.58 -11.37 9.18
C PHE A 389 10.89 -12.15 9.12
N SER A 390 12.03 -11.44 9.17
CA SER A 390 13.36 -12.03 9.02
C SER A 390 14.27 -11.81 10.23
N ASP A 391 14.22 -10.63 10.85
CA ASP A 391 15.01 -10.28 12.05
C ASP A 391 14.22 -9.30 12.92
N ALA A 392 14.56 -9.20 14.20
CA ALA A 392 14.00 -8.19 15.10
C ALA A 392 15.09 -7.65 16.03
N ARG A 393 15.14 -6.32 16.17
CA ARG A 393 16.05 -5.56 17.03
C ARG A 393 15.25 -4.52 17.79
N ILE A 394 15.59 -4.28 19.05
CA ILE A 394 14.91 -3.28 19.88
C ILE A 394 15.93 -2.20 20.23
N ASP A 395 15.97 -1.16 19.40
CA ASP A 395 16.58 0.13 19.72
C ASP A 395 15.45 1.17 19.69
N ASP A 396 14.88 1.36 18.50
CA ASP A 396 13.43 1.36 18.26
C ASP A 396 13.01 -0.08 17.93
N VAL A 397 11.76 -0.52 18.11
CA VAL A 397 11.38 -1.92 17.75
C VAL A 397 11.41 -2.04 16.23
N GLN A 398 12.60 -2.36 15.69
CA GLN A 398 12.90 -2.54 14.29
C GLN A 398 12.78 -4.01 13.95
N ILE A 399 11.96 -4.32 12.96
CA ILE A 399 11.73 -5.68 12.48
C ILE A 399 12.15 -5.70 11.01
N GLY A 400 13.18 -6.45 10.69
CA GLY A 400 13.54 -6.75 9.31
C GLY A 400 12.48 -7.65 8.69
N CYS A 401 12.08 -7.35 7.46
CA CYS A 401 11.12 -8.18 6.75
C CYS A 401 11.48 -8.34 5.27
N ARG A 402 10.82 -9.32 4.65
CA ARG A 402 10.85 -9.54 3.21
C ARG A 402 9.45 -9.46 2.65
N ILE A 403 9.31 -8.74 1.54
CA ILE A 403 8.07 -8.72 0.78
C ILE A 403 8.04 -9.92 -0.17
N ARG A 404 6.90 -10.61 -0.19
CA ARG A 404 6.62 -11.72 -1.10
C ARG A 404 5.36 -11.41 -1.90
N PRO A 405 5.45 -11.06 -3.18
CA PRO A 405 4.26 -10.78 -3.97
C PRO A 405 3.37 -12.02 -4.07
N ILE A 406 2.07 -11.80 -4.22
CA ILE A 406 1.07 -12.84 -4.45
C ILE A 406 0.95 -13.00 -5.96
N ASP A 407 1.40 -14.15 -6.46
CA ASP A 407 1.24 -14.47 -7.88
C ASP A 407 -0.24 -14.69 -8.22
N THR A 408 -0.71 -14.00 -9.25
CA THR A 408 -2.08 -14.10 -9.77
C THR A 408 -2.15 -14.88 -11.09
N ALA A 409 -1.01 -15.30 -11.63
CA ALA A 409 -0.96 -16.06 -12.86
C ALA A 409 -1.61 -17.45 -12.66
N PRO A 410 -2.55 -17.87 -13.53
CA PRO A 410 -3.17 -19.19 -13.42
C PRO A 410 -2.12 -20.29 -13.55
N VAL A 411 -2.21 -21.32 -12.69
CA VAL A 411 -1.31 -22.47 -12.71
C VAL A 411 -1.90 -23.58 -13.57
N ARG A 412 -1.12 -24.04 -14.56
CA ARG A 412 -1.46 -25.20 -15.40
C ARG A 412 -1.28 -26.50 -14.61
N ALA A 413 -0.10 -26.67 -14.04
CA ALA A 413 0.30 -27.84 -13.29
C ALA A 413 1.36 -27.45 -12.25
N ALA A 414 1.31 -28.06 -11.07
CA ALA A 414 2.32 -27.89 -10.05
C ALA A 414 2.37 -29.14 -9.18
N GLY A 415 3.52 -29.40 -8.57
CA GLY A 415 3.64 -30.50 -7.63
C GLY A 415 5.08 -30.93 -7.43
N THR A 416 5.21 -32.20 -7.04
CA THR A 416 6.51 -32.85 -6.86
C THR A 416 6.50 -34.15 -7.63
N VAL A 417 7.57 -34.39 -8.39
CA VAL A 417 7.69 -35.51 -9.31
C VAL A 417 9.03 -36.20 -9.12
N VAL A 418 9.04 -37.52 -9.23
CA VAL A 418 10.27 -38.33 -9.19
C VAL A 418 10.64 -38.71 -10.61
N VAL A 419 11.83 -38.30 -11.06
CA VAL A 419 12.33 -38.55 -12.41
C VAL A 419 13.53 -39.50 -12.33
N PRO A 420 13.34 -40.78 -12.71
CA PRO A 420 14.43 -41.76 -12.75
C PRO A 420 15.51 -41.39 -13.75
N ASN A 421 16.71 -41.94 -13.56
CA ASN A 421 17.79 -41.81 -14.53
C ASN A 421 17.36 -42.42 -15.88
N GLY A 422 17.53 -41.68 -16.97
CA GLY A 422 17.11 -42.09 -18.31
C GLY A 422 15.64 -41.80 -18.63
N SER A 423 14.90 -41.11 -17.76
CA SER A 423 13.51 -40.70 -17.99
C SER A 423 13.40 -39.24 -18.38
N SER A 424 12.28 -38.92 -19.04
CA SER A 424 11.87 -37.54 -19.36
C SER A 424 10.66 -37.13 -18.55
N PHE A 425 10.55 -35.82 -18.31
CA PHE A 425 9.54 -35.19 -17.49
C PHE A 425 8.87 -34.06 -18.28
N ASP A 426 7.54 -34.12 -18.35
CA ASP A 426 6.64 -33.11 -18.92
C ASP A 426 6.10 -32.23 -17.79
N LEU A 427 6.50 -30.97 -17.81
CA LEU A 427 6.16 -29.96 -16.81
C LEU A 427 4.71 -29.48 -16.94
N ASP A 428 4.11 -29.60 -18.11
CA ASP A 428 2.75 -29.17 -18.40
C ASP A 428 1.68 -30.14 -17.87
N SER A 429 2.02 -31.43 -17.76
CA SER A 429 1.12 -32.48 -17.27
C SER A 429 1.58 -33.18 -16.00
N GLY A 430 2.83 -32.97 -15.55
CA GLY A 430 3.39 -33.67 -14.41
C GLY A 430 3.85 -35.10 -14.72
N ARG A 431 3.83 -35.51 -15.99
CA ARG A 431 4.06 -36.90 -16.39
C ARG A 431 5.54 -37.20 -16.54
N VAL A 432 5.93 -38.39 -16.08
CA VAL A 432 7.27 -38.95 -16.31
C VAL A 432 7.14 -40.15 -17.23
N GLY A 433 8.01 -40.20 -18.23
CA GLY A 433 8.00 -41.24 -19.24
C GLY A 433 9.40 -41.66 -19.67
N ALA A 434 9.45 -42.43 -20.74
CA ALA A 434 10.69 -42.79 -21.40
C ALA A 434 11.44 -41.56 -21.90
N ARG A 435 12.75 -41.69 -22.11
CA ARG A 435 13.63 -40.61 -22.57
C ARG A 435 13.11 -39.85 -23.81
N ASP A 436 12.50 -40.58 -24.73
CA ASP A 436 12.00 -40.09 -26.01
C ASP A 436 10.52 -39.68 -25.95
N MET A 437 9.97 -39.47 -24.75
CA MET A 437 8.61 -38.98 -24.58
C MET A 437 8.39 -37.70 -25.40
N PRO A 438 7.45 -37.68 -26.37
CA PRO A 438 7.28 -36.55 -27.28
C PRO A 438 6.91 -35.23 -26.60
N SER A 439 6.22 -35.29 -25.46
CA SER A 439 5.87 -34.12 -24.63
C SER A 439 6.87 -33.83 -23.52
N GLY A 440 8.02 -34.52 -23.48
CA GLY A 440 9.01 -34.28 -22.43
C GLY A 440 9.66 -32.91 -22.57
N ASP A 441 9.80 -32.19 -21.47
CA ASP A 441 10.53 -30.91 -21.41
C ASP A 441 11.96 -31.08 -20.93
N LEU A 442 12.14 -31.90 -19.88
CA LEU A 442 13.43 -32.14 -19.25
C LEU A 442 13.73 -33.64 -19.23
N THR A 443 15.00 -34.00 -19.44
CA THR A 443 15.47 -35.39 -19.33
C THR A 443 16.62 -35.50 -18.36
N VAL A 444 16.58 -36.51 -17.48
CA VAL A 444 17.71 -36.89 -16.62
C VAL A 444 18.55 -37.94 -17.35
N LEU A 445 19.84 -37.65 -17.58
CA LEU A 445 20.78 -38.53 -18.25
C LEU A 445 21.98 -38.85 -17.36
N GLY A 446 22.68 -39.94 -17.65
CA GLY A 446 23.86 -40.38 -16.90
C GLY A 446 23.54 -41.41 -15.81
N GLY A 447 24.60 -41.90 -15.18
CA GLY A 447 24.53 -42.76 -13.99
C GLY A 447 24.58 -41.92 -12.71
N PRO A 448 24.60 -42.53 -11.51
CA PRO A 448 24.36 -41.85 -10.23
C PRO A 448 25.20 -40.58 -9.94
N PHE A 449 26.47 -40.56 -10.37
CA PHE A 449 27.45 -39.51 -10.03
C PHE A 449 27.84 -38.60 -11.19
N ASP A 450 27.40 -38.89 -12.42
CA ASP A 450 27.68 -38.12 -13.63
C ASP A 450 26.40 -37.60 -14.29
N ARG A 451 25.33 -37.46 -13.49
CA ARG A 451 24.03 -37.03 -14.01
C ARG A 451 24.09 -35.65 -14.62
N THR A 452 23.34 -35.52 -15.70
CA THR A 452 23.08 -34.25 -16.36
C THR A 452 21.61 -34.18 -16.70
N VAL A 453 20.99 -33.07 -16.34
CA VAL A 453 19.63 -32.75 -16.75
C VAL A 453 19.70 -31.79 -17.91
N ARG A 454 18.82 -31.91 -18.90
CA ARG A 454 18.83 -31.02 -20.07
C ARG A 454 17.43 -30.83 -20.62
N ALA A 455 17.22 -29.71 -21.32
CA ALA A 455 15.99 -29.47 -22.05
C ALA A 455 15.90 -30.34 -23.33
N VAL A 456 14.69 -30.78 -23.67
CA VAL A 456 14.37 -31.65 -24.81
C VAL A 456 13.07 -31.20 -25.51
N CYS A 457 12.78 -31.79 -26.67
CA CYS A 457 11.53 -31.58 -27.45
C CYS A 457 11.15 -30.12 -27.75
N GLY A 458 12.13 -29.20 -27.79
CA GLY A 458 11.89 -27.78 -28.07
C GLY A 458 11.80 -26.90 -26.81
N ALA A 459 11.75 -27.50 -25.63
CA ALA A 459 11.87 -26.79 -24.37
C ALA A 459 13.25 -26.11 -24.24
N ARG A 460 13.31 -25.06 -23.44
CA ARG A 460 14.53 -24.31 -23.10
C ARG A 460 14.52 -24.02 -21.61
N TRP A 461 15.68 -23.83 -21.00
CA TRP A 461 15.73 -23.53 -19.57
C TRP A 461 16.95 -22.69 -19.18
N ALA A 462 16.86 -22.05 -18.03
CA ALA A 462 17.78 -21.03 -17.57
C ALA A 462 18.16 -21.23 -16.09
N ARG A 463 19.40 -20.86 -15.74
CA ARG A 463 19.84 -20.74 -14.35
C ARG A 463 19.38 -19.40 -13.81
N THR A 464 18.57 -19.40 -12.75
CA THR A 464 17.97 -18.16 -12.23
C THR A 464 18.75 -17.55 -11.06
N GLY A 465 19.50 -18.37 -10.32
CA GLY A 465 20.11 -17.95 -9.05
C GLY A 465 19.11 -17.81 -7.89
N LEU A 466 17.82 -18.03 -8.13
CA LEU A 466 16.78 -18.02 -7.10
C LEU A 466 16.83 -19.32 -6.27
N GLY A 467 16.37 -19.24 -5.02
CA GLY A 467 16.31 -20.39 -4.09
C GLY A 467 15.00 -20.54 -3.29
N ASP A 468 14.17 -19.51 -3.26
CA ASP A 468 12.89 -19.50 -2.54
C ASP A 468 11.73 -19.86 -3.49
N PHE A 469 11.37 -21.13 -3.51
CA PHE A 469 10.35 -21.65 -4.43
C PHE A 469 8.93 -21.29 -3.98
N ASP A 470 8.70 -21.14 -2.67
CA ASP A 470 7.39 -20.81 -2.11
C ASP A 470 6.99 -19.34 -2.33
N GLY A 471 7.97 -18.47 -2.56
CA GLY A 471 7.77 -17.08 -2.96
C GLY A 471 7.93 -16.80 -4.44
N LEU A 472 7.97 -17.83 -5.27
CA LEU A 472 8.14 -17.66 -6.70
C LEU A 472 6.86 -17.13 -7.36
N TYR A 473 7.03 -16.20 -8.31
CA TYR A 473 5.97 -15.65 -9.14
C TYR A 473 6.38 -15.71 -10.62
N ARG A 474 5.41 -15.80 -11.55
CA ARG A 474 5.68 -16.04 -12.98
C ARG A 474 6.66 -15.04 -13.60
N ALA A 475 6.47 -13.74 -13.41
CA ALA A 475 7.35 -12.72 -13.98
C ALA A 475 8.80 -12.81 -13.48
N ALA A 476 9.05 -13.46 -12.32
CA ALA A 476 10.40 -13.63 -11.78
C ALA A 476 11.31 -14.41 -12.72
N VAL A 477 10.75 -15.24 -13.61
CA VAL A 477 11.53 -16.09 -14.52
C VAL A 477 11.71 -15.51 -15.92
N TYR A 478 11.12 -14.35 -16.24
CA TYR A 478 11.14 -13.82 -17.62
C TYR A 478 12.52 -13.31 -18.06
N GLY A 479 13.24 -12.65 -17.16
CA GLY A 479 14.46 -11.91 -17.48
C GLY A 479 15.73 -12.76 -17.62
N TYR A 480 15.62 -14.08 -17.65
CA TYR A 480 16.78 -14.97 -17.78
C TYR A 480 17.02 -15.39 -19.23
N ALA A 481 18.26 -15.79 -19.54
CA ALA A 481 18.62 -16.32 -20.85
C ALA A 481 18.24 -17.80 -20.95
N TYR A 482 17.28 -18.11 -21.83
CA TYR A 482 16.75 -19.46 -22.04
C TYR A 482 17.42 -20.15 -23.22
N ASP A 483 18.20 -21.18 -22.91
CA ASP A 483 18.94 -21.96 -23.90
C ASP A 483 18.50 -23.43 -23.94
N ALA A 484 18.75 -24.06 -25.08
CA ALA A 484 18.60 -25.51 -25.27
C ALA A 484 19.80 -26.08 -26.03
N PRO A 485 20.30 -27.28 -25.68
CA PRO A 485 19.79 -28.16 -24.62
C PRO A 485 20.24 -27.73 -23.20
N ASN A 486 21.18 -26.78 -23.08
CA ASN A 486 21.74 -26.21 -21.85
C ASN A 486 21.94 -27.24 -20.71
N PRO A 487 22.81 -28.25 -20.87
CA PRO A 487 22.99 -29.29 -19.87
C PRO A 487 23.39 -28.72 -18.49
N ILE A 488 22.68 -29.14 -17.43
CA ILE A 488 22.96 -28.80 -16.04
C ILE A 488 23.54 -30.05 -15.35
N PRO A 489 24.81 -30.00 -14.92
CA PRO A 489 25.46 -31.14 -14.28
C PRO A 489 24.96 -31.34 -12.85
N LEU A 490 25.13 -32.55 -12.34
CA LEU A 490 24.79 -32.92 -10.95
C LEU A 490 25.36 -31.95 -9.92
N ALA A 491 26.59 -31.47 -10.10
CA ALA A 491 27.25 -30.53 -9.19
C ALA A 491 26.52 -29.18 -9.02
N ASP A 492 25.65 -28.83 -9.96
CA ASP A 492 24.82 -27.62 -9.89
C ASP A 492 23.51 -27.90 -9.13
N LEU A 493 23.00 -29.13 -9.21
CA LEU A 493 21.77 -29.60 -8.56
C LEU A 493 22.00 -30.05 -7.11
N ALA A 494 23.16 -30.63 -6.82
CA ALA A 494 23.55 -31.13 -5.51
C ALA A 494 25.08 -31.20 -5.37
N THR A 495 25.54 -31.01 -4.14
CA THR A 495 26.92 -31.25 -3.73
C THR A 495 27.06 -32.63 -3.12
N ILE A 496 28.26 -33.21 -3.17
CA ILE A 496 28.53 -34.51 -2.53
C ILE A 496 28.71 -34.28 -1.03
N ASP A 497 27.96 -35.03 -0.21
CA ASP A 497 28.15 -35.10 1.24
C ASP A 497 29.07 -36.27 1.60
N PRO A 498 30.30 -36.01 2.09
CA PRO A 498 31.24 -37.06 2.49
C PRO A 498 30.72 -37.97 3.61
N PHE A 499 29.87 -37.45 4.50
CA PHE A 499 29.25 -38.23 5.57
C PHE A 499 28.02 -38.98 5.09
N GLY A 500 27.28 -38.41 4.14
CA GLY A 500 26.18 -39.07 3.43
C GLY A 500 26.63 -40.35 2.72
N LEU A 501 27.83 -40.35 2.12
CA LEU A 501 28.46 -41.54 1.50
C LEU A 501 28.64 -42.73 2.44
N LEU A 502 28.72 -42.51 3.77
CA LEU A 502 28.96 -43.56 4.76
C LEU A 502 27.68 -44.03 5.46
N PHE A 503 26.65 -43.17 5.56
CA PHE A 503 25.49 -43.41 6.43
C PHE A 503 24.12 -43.09 5.81
N GLY A 504 24.03 -42.72 4.52
CA GLY A 504 22.75 -42.36 3.91
C GLY A 504 22.82 -41.89 2.45
N ASN A 505 22.10 -40.80 2.14
CA ASN A 505 22.09 -40.18 0.82
C ASN A 505 23.40 -39.42 0.59
N PRO A 506 24.21 -39.74 -0.46
CA PRO A 506 25.50 -39.07 -0.69
C PRO A 506 25.37 -37.66 -1.27
N PHE A 507 24.16 -37.16 -1.49
CA PHE A 507 23.91 -35.87 -2.10
C PHE A 507 23.26 -34.90 -1.11
N LYS A 508 23.68 -33.64 -1.20
CA LYS A 508 23.09 -32.49 -0.52
C LYS A 508 22.64 -31.48 -1.57
N GLU A 509 21.34 -31.30 -1.70
CA GLU A 509 20.70 -30.49 -2.73
C GLU A 509 21.12 -29.03 -2.66
N SER A 510 21.28 -28.39 -3.81
CA SER A 510 21.59 -26.95 -3.90
C SER A 510 20.35 -26.08 -3.69
N LEU A 511 19.15 -26.66 -3.84
CA LEU A 511 17.86 -25.97 -3.80
C LEU A 511 17.76 -24.78 -4.77
N ARG A 512 18.58 -24.77 -5.83
CA ARG A 512 18.51 -23.75 -6.88
C ARG A 512 17.26 -23.93 -7.72
N ILE A 513 16.65 -22.82 -8.11
CA ILE A 513 15.50 -22.79 -9.01
C ILE A 513 16.00 -22.58 -10.45
N TYR A 514 15.43 -23.35 -11.37
CA TYR A 514 15.68 -23.23 -12.80
C TYR A 514 14.38 -22.82 -13.48
N GLY A 515 14.43 -21.79 -14.31
CA GLY A 515 13.30 -21.38 -15.12
C GLY A 515 13.25 -22.24 -16.37
N VAL A 516 12.06 -22.66 -16.79
CA VAL A 516 11.85 -23.48 -18.00
C VAL A 516 10.82 -22.81 -18.91
N ARG A 517 11.11 -22.78 -20.20
CA ARG A 517 10.15 -22.56 -21.28
C ARG A 517 9.81 -23.92 -21.83
N THR A 518 8.58 -24.37 -21.62
CA THR A 518 8.17 -25.71 -22.04
C THR A 518 8.10 -25.81 -23.56
N ASN A 519 8.07 -27.03 -24.09
CA ASN A 519 7.90 -27.27 -25.54
C ASN A 519 6.60 -26.65 -26.09
N GLU A 520 5.55 -26.52 -25.26
CA GLU A 520 4.33 -25.79 -25.63
C GLU A 520 4.44 -24.26 -25.42
N GLY A 521 5.59 -23.75 -24.99
CA GLY A 521 5.84 -22.32 -24.83
C GLY A 521 5.32 -21.73 -23.51
N ARG A 522 4.97 -22.55 -22.52
CA ARG A 522 4.59 -22.06 -21.19
C ARG A 522 5.82 -21.67 -20.37
N TRP A 523 5.60 -20.78 -19.41
CA TRP A 523 6.59 -20.52 -18.38
C TRP A 523 6.44 -21.57 -17.29
N ALA A 524 7.56 -22.08 -16.81
CA ALA A 524 7.64 -23.01 -15.70
C ALA A 524 8.89 -22.76 -14.86
N ALA A 525 8.92 -23.33 -13.67
CA ALA A 525 10.07 -23.36 -12.82
C ALA A 525 10.21 -24.71 -12.12
N VAL A 526 11.45 -25.13 -11.89
CA VAL A 526 11.78 -26.42 -11.31
C VAL A 526 12.91 -26.29 -10.29
N GLN A 527 12.83 -27.05 -9.20
CA GLN A 527 13.83 -27.12 -8.15
C GLN A 527 14.08 -28.58 -7.78
N ALA A 528 15.35 -28.99 -7.71
CA ALA A 528 15.70 -30.31 -7.19
C ALA A 528 15.57 -30.29 -5.66
N VAL A 529 14.70 -31.14 -5.10
CA VAL A 529 14.39 -31.17 -3.66
C VAL A 529 14.85 -32.45 -2.98
N ASP A 530 15.12 -33.50 -3.75
CA ASP A 530 15.76 -34.74 -3.26
C ASP A 530 16.52 -35.38 -4.42
N VAL A 531 17.80 -35.66 -4.22
CA VAL A 531 18.68 -36.25 -5.22
C VAL A 531 19.22 -37.55 -4.64
N THR A 532 18.86 -38.69 -5.22
CA THR A 532 19.33 -40.03 -4.77
C THR A 532 20.11 -40.71 -5.89
N PRO A 533 20.83 -41.83 -5.69
CA PRO A 533 21.55 -42.49 -6.78
C PRO A 533 20.69 -42.83 -8.01
N ASP A 534 19.41 -43.16 -7.81
CA ASP A 534 18.55 -43.73 -8.86
C ASP A 534 17.64 -42.70 -9.55
N HIS A 535 17.37 -41.57 -8.88
CA HIS A 535 16.43 -40.57 -9.39
C HIS A 535 16.71 -39.17 -8.84
N ILE A 536 16.08 -38.18 -9.47
CA ILE A 536 15.97 -36.81 -8.95
C ILE A 536 14.50 -36.51 -8.72
N ARG A 537 14.15 -36.07 -7.52
CA ARG A 537 12.83 -35.53 -7.22
C ARG A 537 12.86 -34.02 -7.46
N PHE A 538 11.99 -33.58 -8.36
CA PHE A 538 11.79 -32.18 -8.66
C PHE A 538 10.50 -31.69 -8.03
N ARG A 539 10.54 -30.51 -7.42
CA ARG A 539 9.36 -29.67 -7.22
C ARG A 539 9.24 -28.74 -8.42
N TYR A 540 8.03 -28.55 -8.94
CA TYR A 540 7.81 -27.74 -10.13
C TYR A 540 6.48 -26.99 -10.09
N ILE A 541 6.41 -25.92 -10.89
CA ILE A 541 5.22 -25.14 -11.18
C ILE A 541 5.28 -24.71 -12.65
N THR A 542 4.15 -24.81 -13.34
CA THR A 542 3.97 -24.41 -14.73
C THR A 542 2.76 -23.50 -14.78
N TRP A 543 2.94 -22.29 -15.29
CA TRP A 543 1.89 -21.30 -15.42
C TRP A 543 1.17 -21.46 -16.76
N GLU A 544 -0.15 -21.30 -16.75
CA GLU A 544 -0.98 -21.39 -17.95
C GLU A 544 -0.71 -20.21 -18.90
N LYS A 545 -0.96 -20.43 -20.20
CA LYS A 545 -0.93 -19.36 -21.20
C LYS A 545 -2.03 -18.34 -20.91
N ALA A 546 -1.82 -17.08 -21.29
CA ALA A 546 -2.91 -16.11 -21.32
C ALA A 546 -4.02 -16.62 -22.24
N LEU A 547 -5.25 -16.73 -21.75
CA LEU A 547 -6.41 -17.11 -22.56
C LEU A 547 -6.66 -16.01 -23.60
N VAL A 548 -6.95 -16.40 -24.84
CA VAL A 548 -7.41 -15.45 -25.86
C VAL A 548 -8.67 -14.74 -25.40
N SER A 549 -8.65 -13.42 -25.45
CA SER A 549 -9.78 -12.57 -25.12
C SER A 549 -9.85 -11.42 -26.12
N VAL A 550 -11.05 -10.90 -26.31
CA VAL A 550 -11.27 -9.72 -27.14
C VAL A 550 -12.18 -8.76 -26.39
N GLN A 551 -11.99 -7.46 -26.60
CA GLN A 551 -12.87 -6.41 -26.08
C GLN A 551 -13.19 -5.41 -27.18
N ILE A 552 -14.42 -4.86 -27.16
CA ILE A 552 -14.87 -3.80 -28.04
C ILE A 552 -14.69 -2.43 -27.35
N VAL A 553 -13.72 -1.64 -27.79
CA VAL A 553 -13.48 -0.26 -27.30
C VAL A 553 -13.97 0.77 -28.31
N GLY A 554 -14.17 2.02 -27.86
CA GLY A 554 -14.64 3.11 -28.71
C GLY A 554 -16.12 3.49 -28.49
N GLY A 555 -16.63 4.37 -29.35
CA GLY A 555 -17.96 4.98 -29.19
C GLY A 555 -18.23 6.17 -30.11
N PHE A 556 -19.41 6.75 -29.99
CA PHE A 556 -19.77 8.03 -30.62
C PHE A 556 -19.29 9.20 -29.76
N THR A 557 -18.83 10.28 -30.39
CA THR A 557 -18.27 11.44 -29.67
C THR A 557 -19.10 12.71 -29.91
N CYS A 558 -19.34 13.45 -28.83
CA CYS A 558 -19.82 14.82 -28.94
C CYS A 558 -18.65 15.72 -29.38
N PRO A 559 -18.85 16.61 -30.38
CA PRO A 559 -17.80 17.56 -30.75
C PRO A 559 -17.43 18.44 -29.53
N PRO A 560 -16.13 18.73 -29.31
CA PRO A 560 -15.70 19.59 -28.22
C PRO A 560 -16.32 20.98 -28.35
N SER A 561 -16.51 21.66 -27.21
CA SER A 561 -16.97 23.04 -27.19
C SER A 561 -15.91 23.97 -27.77
N VAL A 562 -16.02 24.33 -29.05
CA VAL A 562 -15.24 25.44 -29.61
C VAL A 562 -15.77 26.72 -28.98
N PHE A 563 -14.98 27.40 -28.14
CA PHE A 563 -15.36 28.75 -27.69
C PHE A 563 -14.17 29.71 -27.62
N GLY A 564 -14.34 30.82 -28.35
CA GLY A 564 -13.86 32.14 -27.94
C GLY A 564 -14.79 32.78 -26.89
N THR A 565 -14.66 34.09 -26.69
CA THR A 565 -15.08 34.82 -25.49
C THR A 565 -16.59 34.96 -25.22
N PHE A 566 -17.47 34.58 -26.16
CA PHE A 566 -18.92 34.81 -26.11
C PHE A 566 -19.65 33.49 -26.44
N GLY A 567 -20.47 32.98 -25.53
CA GLY A 567 -21.15 31.67 -25.66
C GLY A 567 -22.24 31.63 -26.74
N GLU A 568 -22.95 30.49 -26.87
CA GLU A 568 -24.07 30.33 -27.83
C GLU A 568 -25.24 31.28 -27.50
N VAL A 569 -25.93 31.82 -28.52
CA VAL A 569 -27.08 32.72 -28.29
C VAL A 569 -28.23 31.96 -27.61
N ALA A 570 -28.67 32.46 -26.46
CA ALA A 570 -29.75 31.86 -25.69
C ALA A 570 -31.11 32.00 -26.40
N LYS A 571 -31.95 30.98 -26.27
CA LYS A 571 -33.39 31.16 -26.46
C LYS A 571 -33.93 32.03 -25.31
N PRO A 572 -34.96 32.87 -25.55
CA PRO A 572 -35.58 33.67 -24.49
C PRO A 572 -35.94 32.80 -23.27
N GLY A 573 -35.50 33.19 -22.07
CA GLY A 573 -35.78 32.47 -20.82
C GLY A 573 -34.90 31.25 -20.56
N ALA A 574 -33.99 30.86 -21.46
CA ALA A 574 -33.14 29.67 -21.30
C ALA A 574 -31.78 29.95 -20.64
N ALA A 575 -31.38 31.22 -20.53
CA ALA A 575 -30.13 31.62 -19.91
C ALA A 575 -30.35 32.08 -18.46
N VAL A 576 -29.65 31.43 -17.54
CA VAL A 576 -29.65 31.77 -16.11
C VAL A 576 -28.33 32.45 -15.77
N PHE A 577 -28.40 33.60 -15.10
CA PHE A 577 -27.20 34.27 -14.60
C PHE A 577 -26.63 33.49 -13.41
N ALA A 578 -25.40 33.01 -13.54
CA ALA A 578 -24.62 32.44 -12.47
C ALA A 578 -23.62 33.50 -11.96
N PRO A 579 -23.80 34.06 -10.76
CA PRO A 579 -22.87 35.04 -10.20
C PRO A 579 -21.50 34.41 -9.95
N SER A 580 -20.45 35.23 -10.05
CA SER A 580 -19.09 34.81 -9.72
C SER A 580 -19.00 34.37 -8.25
N PRO A 581 -18.20 33.33 -7.92
CA PRO A 581 -17.94 32.94 -6.53
C PRO A 581 -17.48 34.10 -5.64
N ALA A 582 -16.82 35.10 -6.22
CA ALA A 582 -16.36 36.30 -5.53
C ALA A 582 -17.49 37.19 -4.95
N LEU A 583 -18.76 36.93 -5.31
CA LEU A 583 -19.94 37.64 -4.78
C LEU A 583 -20.67 36.88 -3.67
N ARG A 584 -20.22 35.67 -3.28
CA ARG A 584 -20.83 34.91 -2.18
C ARG A 584 -20.21 35.33 -0.84
N VAL A 585 -20.89 36.21 -0.11
CA VAL A 585 -20.53 36.51 1.29
C VAL A 585 -21.02 35.36 2.18
N SER A 586 -20.08 34.72 2.87
CA SER A 586 -20.29 33.58 3.77
C SER A 586 -21.17 33.96 4.97
N GLY A 587 -22.27 33.25 5.18
CA GLY A 587 -23.03 33.25 6.43
C GLY A 587 -23.16 31.82 6.97
N VAL A 588 -22.53 31.55 8.11
CA VAL A 588 -22.62 30.31 8.89
C VAL A 588 -24.00 30.23 9.56
N GLY A 589 -24.62 29.05 9.57
CA GLY A 589 -26.02 28.86 9.97
C GLY A 589 -26.29 28.80 11.48
N THR A 590 -27.46 29.29 11.90
CA THR A 590 -28.49 28.60 12.73
C THR A 590 -29.71 29.54 12.93
N GLN A 591 -30.83 28.98 13.35
CA GLN A 591 -32.21 29.36 13.03
C GLN A 591 -32.92 30.31 14.04
N ARG A 592 -33.73 31.24 13.49
CA ARG A 592 -34.92 32.01 14.00
C ARG A 592 -34.83 32.91 15.26
N ASP A 593 -34.94 34.24 15.07
CA ASP A 593 -36.07 35.12 15.46
C ASP A 593 -35.82 36.57 14.92
N PRO A 594 -36.59 37.06 13.92
CA PRO A 594 -36.27 38.30 13.19
C PRO A 594 -36.59 39.61 13.92
N CYS A 595 -37.30 39.62 15.05
CA CYS A 595 -37.71 40.89 15.69
C CYS A 595 -36.69 41.49 16.66
N ASN A 596 -35.76 40.69 17.22
CA ASN A 596 -34.73 41.21 18.13
C ASN A 596 -33.51 41.79 17.41
N GLN A 597 -33.23 41.34 16.17
CA GLN A 597 -32.06 41.79 15.41
C GLN A 597 -32.21 43.20 14.83
N LEU A 598 -33.43 43.64 14.50
CA LEU A 598 -33.64 44.98 13.95
C LEU A 598 -33.38 46.08 14.98
N ARG A 599 -33.66 45.84 16.28
CA ARG A 599 -33.35 46.81 17.35
C ARG A 599 -31.85 46.93 17.60
N ALA A 600 -31.14 45.81 17.68
CA ALA A 600 -29.69 45.82 17.92
C ALA A 600 -28.88 46.40 16.74
N ALA A 601 -29.36 46.21 15.50
CA ALA A 601 -28.72 46.78 14.31
C ALA A 601 -28.93 48.30 14.16
N LEU A 602 -30.06 48.85 14.65
CA LEU A 602 -30.32 50.29 14.62
C LEU A 602 -29.48 51.06 15.66
N ASP A 603 -29.22 50.47 16.82
CA ASP A 603 -28.39 51.11 17.87
C ASP A 603 -26.89 51.15 17.50
N ALA A 604 -26.41 50.20 16.68
CA ALA A 604 -24.99 50.11 16.31
C ALA A 604 -24.58 51.04 15.13
N VAL A 605 -25.54 51.59 14.38
CA VAL A 605 -25.27 52.43 13.19
C VAL A 605 -25.00 53.90 13.53
N VAL A 606 -25.21 54.32 14.79
CA VAL A 606 -25.07 55.73 15.19
C VAL A 606 -23.63 56.17 15.49
N VAL A 607 -22.65 55.24 15.58
CA VAL A 607 -21.27 55.62 15.95
C VAL A 607 -20.22 55.04 14.99
N ALA A 608 -20.05 55.65 13.82
CA ALA A 608 -18.78 55.59 13.08
C ALA A 608 -18.55 56.88 12.28
N PRO A 609 -17.36 57.51 12.36
CA PRO A 609 -17.06 58.77 11.69
C PRO A 609 -16.81 58.60 10.18
N PRO A 610 -16.96 59.65 9.37
CA PRO A 610 -16.93 59.55 7.91
C PRO A 610 -15.49 59.40 7.36
N PRO A 611 -15.24 58.54 6.36
CA PRO A 611 -14.01 58.56 5.60
C PRO A 611 -14.00 59.66 4.53
N ALA A 612 -12.80 60.16 4.26
CA ALA A 612 -12.49 61.32 3.43
C ALA A 612 -12.88 61.15 1.93
N ARG A 613 -13.21 62.28 1.29
CA ARG A 613 -13.50 62.40 -0.15
C ARG A 613 -12.30 61.95 -0.99
N GLY A 614 -12.53 61.05 -1.96
CA GLY A 614 -11.71 60.98 -3.17
C GLY A 614 -11.34 59.62 -3.72
N ALA A 615 -11.57 58.51 -3.01
CA ALA A 615 -11.29 57.17 -3.52
C ALA A 615 -12.50 56.25 -3.31
N ASP A 616 -13.11 55.81 -4.40
CA ASP A 616 -14.15 54.78 -4.39
C ASP A 616 -13.41 53.43 -4.27
N SER A 617 -13.07 53.06 -3.03
CA SER A 617 -12.20 51.91 -2.71
C SER A 617 -12.70 50.60 -3.32
N VAL A 618 -14.00 50.50 -3.56
CA VAL A 618 -14.63 49.36 -4.24
C VAL A 618 -14.28 49.34 -5.73
N LYS A 619 -14.24 50.51 -6.37
CA LYS A 619 -13.96 50.66 -7.81
C LYS A 619 -12.50 50.38 -8.15
N ASP A 620 -11.59 50.77 -7.27
CA ASP A 620 -10.15 50.51 -7.43
C ASP A 620 -9.81 49.04 -7.14
N ALA A 621 -10.49 48.42 -6.15
CA ALA A 621 -10.38 46.98 -5.90
C ALA A 621 -10.89 46.13 -7.10
N ILE A 622 -11.99 46.53 -7.74
CA ILE A 622 -12.51 45.84 -8.95
C ILE A 622 -11.55 46.01 -10.15
N ARG A 623 -10.89 47.18 -10.29
CA ARG A 623 -9.89 47.41 -11.35
C ARG A 623 -8.57 46.67 -11.10
N ALA A 624 -8.25 46.30 -9.86
CA ALA A 624 -7.05 45.52 -9.56
C ALA A 624 -7.18 44.04 -9.97
N LEU A 625 -8.40 43.52 -10.17
CA LEU A 625 -8.63 42.14 -10.59
C LEU A 625 -8.22 41.91 -12.08
N PRO A 626 -7.67 40.73 -12.43
CA PRO A 626 -7.46 40.32 -13.82
C PRO A 626 -8.75 40.42 -14.66
N LEU A 627 -8.67 40.72 -15.97
CA LEU A 627 -9.85 40.93 -16.84
C LEU A 627 -10.85 39.75 -16.83
N ILE A 628 -10.39 38.52 -16.57
CA ILE A 628 -11.23 37.33 -16.44
C ILE A 628 -12.04 37.33 -15.13
N ASP A 629 -11.50 37.92 -14.07
CA ASP A 629 -12.05 37.98 -12.71
C ASP A 629 -12.89 39.23 -12.44
N ARG A 630 -12.82 40.24 -13.32
CA ARG A 630 -13.74 41.41 -13.32
C ARG A 630 -15.17 41.06 -13.74
N ARG A 631 -15.46 39.80 -14.06
CA ARG A 631 -16.78 39.35 -14.47
C ARG A 631 -17.66 39.12 -13.25
N ILE A 632 -18.73 39.90 -13.14
CA ILE A 632 -19.74 39.81 -12.09
C ILE A 632 -20.44 38.44 -12.08
N GLY A 633 -20.46 37.74 -13.23
CA GLY A 633 -20.98 36.39 -13.38
C GLY A 633 -21.01 35.97 -14.86
N THR A 634 -21.59 34.82 -15.16
CA THR A 634 -21.76 34.32 -16.52
C THR A 634 -23.17 33.77 -16.72
N PHE A 635 -23.72 33.91 -17.91
CA PHE A 635 -25.00 33.28 -18.25
C PHE A 635 -24.74 31.85 -18.71
N VAL A 636 -25.45 30.91 -18.10
CA VAL A 636 -25.37 29.48 -18.39
C VAL A 636 -26.75 28.93 -18.70
N GLY A 637 -26.79 27.89 -19.50
CA GLY A 637 -28.03 27.16 -19.76
C GLY A 637 -27.79 25.91 -20.59
N THR A 638 -28.88 25.28 -21.00
CA THR A 638 -28.83 24.04 -21.76
C THR A 638 -28.42 24.33 -23.20
N VAL A 639 -27.33 23.72 -23.64
CA VAL A 639 -26.81 23.72 -25.00
C VAL A 639 -27.15 22.38 -25.64
N VAL A 640 -27.75 22.40 -26.82
CA VAL A 640 -28.12 21.20 -27.58
C VAL A 640 -27.36 21.23 -28.90
N ARG A 641 -26.50 20.25 -29.15
CA ARG A 641 -25.65 20.17 -30.35
C ARG A 641 -25.89 18.88 -31.10
N PRO A 642 -25.73 18.85 -32.43
CA PRO A 642 -25.72 17.59 -33.15
C PRO A 642 -24.49 16.77 -32.73
N MET A 643 -24.70 15.48 -32.39
CA MET A 643 -23.61 14.53 -32.17
C MET A 643 -22.93 14.22 -33.51
N ARG A 644 -21.64 13.87 -33.50
CA ARG A 644 -21.03 13.32 -34.72
C ARG A 644 -21.73 12.00 -35.05
N PRO A 645 -22.29 11.82 -36.26
CA PRO A 645 -23.00 10.60 -36.63
C PRO A 645 -22.06 9.40 -36.76
N GLN A 646 -20.74 9.63 -36.82
CA GLN A 646 -19.73 8.59 -36.93
C GLN A 646 -19.10 8.26 -35.57
N GLY A 647 -19.13 6.98 -35.21
CA GLY A 647 -18.40 6.37 -34.11
C GLY A 647 -17.31 5.43 -34.64
N ARG A 648 -16.23 5.31 -33.88
CA ARG A 648 -15.14 4.37 -34.15
C ARG A 648 -15.12 3.32 -33.04
N PHE A 649 -15.02 2.07 -33.44
CA PHE A 649 -14.96 0.90 -32.58
C PHE A 649 -13.76 0.06 -32.98
N ASP A 650 -12.99 -0.39 -32.01
CA ASP A 650 -11.80 -1.21 -32.24
C ASP A 650 -11.94 -2.51 -31.45
N ALA A 651 -11.64 -3.64 -32.08
CA ALA A 651 -11.54 -4.94 -31.40
C ALA A 651 -10.11 -5.11 -30.87
N ILE A 652 -9.96 -5.01 -29.57
CA ILE A 652 -8.69 -5.21 -28.88
C ILE A 652 -8.59 -6.69 -28.56
N ALA A 653 -7.75 -7.39 -29.31
CA ALA A 653 -7.49 -8.80 -29.14
C ALA A 653 -6.23 -9.00 -28.28
N THR A 654 -6.36 -9.81 -27.24
CA THR A 654 -5.27 -10.21 -26.34
C THR A 654 -5.18 -11.73 -26.39
N GLY A 655 -3.98 -12.28 -26.40
CA GLY A 655 -3.80 -13.74 -26.50
C GLY A 655 -3.48 -14.28 -27.90
N PHE A 656 -3.57 -13.46 -28.95
CA PHE A 656 -3.60 -13.91 -30.35
C PHE A 656 -2.26 -13.75 -31.08
N GLY A 657 -2.01 -14.63 -32.05
CA GLY A 657 -0.90 -14.54 -33.00
C GLY A 657 -1.08 -13.49 -34.11
N PRO A 658 -0.13 -13.40 -35.07
CA PRO A 658 -0.24 -12.48 -36.21
C PRO A 658 -1.41 -12.84 -37.15
N GLY A 659 -1.79 -11.91 -38.03
CA GLY A 659 -2.81 -12.16 -39.06
C GLY A 659 -4.26 -12.10 -38.57
N LEU A 660 -4.53 -11.30 -37.53
CA LEU A 660 -5.86 -11.14 -36.93
C LEU A 660 -6.96 -10.78 -37.94
N GLU A 661 -8.02 -11.58 -37.96
CA GLU A 661 -9.26 -11.32 -38.68
C GLU A 661 -10.39 -11.01 -37.66
N ALA A 662 -11.01 -9.83 -37.75
CA ALA A 662 -12.16 -9.47 -36.93
C ALA A 662 -13.47 -9.58 -37.72
N LYS A 663 -14.41 -10.38 -37.21
CA LYS A 663 -15.74 -10.58 -37.75
C LYS A 663 -16.75 -9.84 -36.89
N TRP A 664 -17.20 -8.69 -37.39
CA TRP A 664 -18.16 -7.83 -36.70
C TRP A 664 -19.60 -8.21 -37.00
N GLN A 665 -20.47 -8.02 -36.01
CA GLN A 665 -21.93 -8.13 -36.13
C GLN A 665 -22.60 -6.93 -35.46
N LEU A 666 -23.71 -6.47 -36.03
CA LEU A 666 -24.54 -5.39 -35.50
C LEU A 666 -25.97 -5.91 -35.34
N ASP A 667 -26.50 -5.91 -34.12
CA ASP A 667 -27.82 -6.47 -33.77
C ASP A 667 -28.02 -7.91 -34.30
N GLY A 668 -26.98 -8.74 -34.16
CA GLY A 668 -26.94 -10.12 -34.66
C GLY A 668 -26.80 -10.25 -36.18
N THR A 669 -26.72 -9.14 -36.93
CA THR A 669 -26.49 -9.15 -38.38
C THR A 669 -24.99 -9.11 -38.67
N ALA A 670 -24.46 -10.14 -39.33
CA ALA A 670 -23.05 -10.23 -39.69
C ALA A 670 -22.65 -9.18 -40.75
N LEU A 671 -21.56 -8.46 -40.48
CA LEU A 671 -21.01 -7.43 -41.38
C LEU A 671 -19.96 -8.06 -42.31
N GLY A 672 -20.41 -8.92 -43.23
CA GLY A 672 -19.53 -9.76 -44.06
C GLY A 672 -18.75 -9.06 -45.18
N ALA A 673 -18.85 -7.74 -45.32
CA ALA A 673 -18.15 -6.95 -46.35
C ALA A 673 -17.27 -5.87 -45.70
N ALA A 674 -16.28 -5.34 -46.43
CA ALA A 674 -15.44 -4.24 -45.92
C ALA A 674 -16.22 -2.92 -45.70
N SER A 675 -17.39 -2.78 -46.33
CA SER A 675 -18.32 -1.67 -46.05
C SER A 675 -19.72 -2.03 -46.51
N GLY A 676 -20.73 -1.41 -45.89
CA GLY A 676 -22.13 -1.63 -46.25
C GLY A 676 -23.07 -0.80 -45.39
N GLN A 677 -24.33 -1.22 -45.34
CA GLN A 677 -25.34 -0.60 -44.51
C GLN A 677 -26.20 -1.67 -43.83
N VAL A 678 -26.65 -1.37 -42.62
CA VAL A 678 -27.58 -2.18 -41.83
C VAL A 678 -28.76 -1.31 -41.44
N ASP A 679 -29.97 -1.82 -41.65
CA ASP A 679 -31.19 -1.20 -41.16
C ASP A 679 -31.34 -1.54 -39.67
N LEU A 680 -31.42 -0.51 -38.82
CA LEU A 680 -31.56 -0.64 -37.37
C LEU A 680 -33.03 -0.61 -36.92
N GLY A 681 -33.96 -0.53 -37.87
CA GLY A 681 -35.38 -0.36 -37.59
C GLY A 681 -35.75 1.08 -37.25
N GLY A 682 -37.06 1.39 -37.27
CA GLY A 682 -37.57 2.72 -36.93
C GLY A 682 -37.12 3.85 -37.87
N GLY A 683 -36.59 3.52 -39.05
CA GLY A 683 -36.05 4.46 -40.03
C GLY A 683 -34.60 4.88 -39.79
N ALA A 684 -33.88 4.20 -38.90
CA ALA A 684 -32.46 4.44 -38.65
C ALA A 684 -31.58 3.50 -39.49
N ILE A 685 -30.53 4.06 -40.12
CA ILE A 685 -29.60 3.30 -40.96
C ILE A 685 -28.18 3.49 -40.43
N ALA A 686 -27.45 2.39 -40.22
CA ALA A 686 -26.02 2.42 -39.92
C ALA A 686 -25.21 2.06 -41.16
N HIS A 687 -24.38 2.99 -41.64
CA HIS A 687 -23.34 2.69 -42.63
C HIS A 687 -22.08 2.25 -41.91
N PHE A 688 -21.52 1.11 -42.32
CA PHE A 688 -20.31 0.57 -41.71
C PHE A 688 -19.13 0.53 -42.68
N ARG A 689 -17.93 0.63 -42.14
CA ARG A 689 -16.67 0.34 -42.83
C ARG A 689 -15.73 -0.38 -41.88
N ILE A 690 -15.17 -1.50 -42.33
CA ILE A 690 -14.25 -2.34 -41.57
C ILE A 690 -12.86 -2.24 -42.20
N THR A 691 -11.86 -2.00 -41.36
CA THR A 691 -10.44 -1.99 -41.75
C THR A 691 -9.66 -2.76 -40.69
N GLY A 692 -9.18 -3.96 -41.00
CA GLY A 692 -8.53 -4.83 -40.03
C GLY A 692 -9.45 -5.15 -38.85
N THR A 693 -9.01 -4.85 -37.63
CA THR A 693 -9.80 -5.02 -36.40
C THR A 693 -10.67 -3.80 -36.05
N THR A 694 -10.68 -2.75 -36.87
CA THR A 694 -11.45 -1.52 -36.65
C THR A 694 -12.77 -1.52 -37.41
N LEU A 695 -13.84 -1.09 -36.75
CA LEU A 695 -15.16 -0.80 -37.31
C LEU A 695 -15.50 0.69 -37.16
N LEU A 696 -15.80 1.34 -38.28
CA LEU A 696 -16.40 2.68 -38.30
C LEU A 696 -17.90 2.53 -38.56
N LEU A 697 -18.72 3.09 -37.67
CA LEU A 697 -20.19 3.14 -37.82
C LEU A 697 -20.65 4.58 -37.98
N THR A 698 -21.33 4.88 -39.09
CA THR A 698 -22.01 6.16 -39.31
C THR A 698 -23.51 5.95 -39.22
N VAL A 699 -24.14 6.44 -38.16
CA VAL A 699 -25.56 6.27 -37.91
C VAL A 699 -26.33 7.48 -38.42
N GLN A 700 -27.34 7.22 -39.24
CA GLN A 700 -28.32 8.19 -39.69
C GLN A 700 -29.64 7.91 -38.95
N ALA A 701 -29.90 8.64 -37.87
CA ALA A 701 -31.12 8.49 -37.08
C ALA A 701 -31.62 9.85 -36.56
N GLY A 702 -32.94 10.05 -36.58
CA GLY A 702 -33.60 11.23 -36.00
C GLY A 702 -33.96 11.10 -34.51
N LYS A 703 -33.78 9.91 -33.93
CA LYS A 703 -34.06 9.56 -32.53
C LYS A 703 -32.88 8.77 -31.94
N PRO A 704 -32.75 8.69 -30.61
CA PRO A 704 -31.76 7.82 -29.97
C PRO A 704 -31.91 6.37 -30.42
N VAL A 705 -30.79 5.68 -30.61
CA VAL A 705 -30.73 4.28 -31.05
C VAL A 705 -29.77 3.51 -30.16
N GLU A 706 -30.18 2.34 -29.71
CA GLU A 706 -29.32 1.36 -29.04
C GLU A 706 -29.01 0.24 -30.01
N MET A 707 -27.76 -0.21 -30.01
CA MET A 707 -27.25 -1.25 -30.91
C MET A 707 -26.41 -2.22 -30.09
N LEU A 708 -26.58 -3.53 -30.31
CA LEU A 708 -25.67 -4.55 -29.79
C LEU A 708 -24.56 -4.78 -30.82
N LEU A 709 -23.35 -4.37 -30.48
CA LEU A 709 -22.18 -4.62 -31.30
C LEU A 709 -21.48 -5.88 -30.81
N SER A 710 -21.21 -6.82 -31.71
CA SER A 710 -20.47 -8.05 -31.39
C SER A 710 -19.27 -8.21 -32.31
N VAL A 711 -18.19 -8.79 -31.81
CA VAL A 711 -17.01 -9.12 -32.61
C VAL A 711 -16.50 -10.49 -32.26
N THR A 712 -16.06 -11.23 -33.26
CA THR A 712 -15.29 -12.46 -33.09
C THR A 712 -13.95 -12.28 -33.78
N VAL A 713 -12.85 -12.46 -33.05
CA VAL A 713 -11.50 -12.37 -33.59
C VAL A 713 -10.94 -13.78 -33.73
N VAL A 714 -10.26 -14.00 -34.86
CA VAL A 714 -9.56 -15.24 -35.19
C VAL A 714 -8.15 -14.91 -35.65
N ASP A 715 -7.15 -15.71 -35.28
CA ASP A 715 -5.78 -15.62 -35.82
C ASP A 715 -5.48 -16.77 -36.82
N GLU A 716 -4.28 -16.73 -37.43
CA GLU A 716 -3.83 -17.77 -38.37
C GLU A 716 -3.71 -19.17 -37.72
N GLU A 717 -3.56 -19.23 -36.40
CA GLU A 717 -3.50 -20.47 -35.61
C GLU A 717 -4.89 -20.97 -35.17
N ALA A 718 -5.95 -20.33 -35.66
CA ALA A 718 -7.35 -20.65 -35.37
C ALA A 718 -7.76 -20.50 -33.90
N HIS A 719 -7.05 -19.68 -33.12
CA HIS A 719 -7.58 -19.22 -31.84
C HIS A 719 -8.79 -18.32 -32.07
N VAL A 720 -9.79 -18.41 -31.19
CA VAL A 720 -11.05 -17.66 -31.35
C VAL A 720 -11.48 -17.07 -30.01
N ALA A 721 -11.84 -15.79 -30.02
CA ALA A 721 -12.51 -15.14 -28.90
C ALA A 721 -13.59 -14.18 -29.42
N SER A 722 -14.63 -13.97 -28.63
CA SER A 722 -15.75 -13.09 -28.97
C SER A 722 -16.06 -12.12 -27.84
N ALA A 723 -16.57 -10.94 -28.19
CA ALA A 723 -17.07 -9.95 -27.25
C ALA A 723 -18.32 -9.28 -27.79
N GLU A 724 -19.16 -8.82 -26.86
CA GLU A 724 -20.37 -8.08 -27.15
C GLU A 724 -20.42 -6.81 -26.31
N ARG A 725 -20.98 -5.74 -26.86
CA ARG A 725 -21.14 -4.45 -26.18
C ARG A 725 -22.36 -3.71 -26.71
N CYS A 726 -23.21 -3.26 -25.80
CA CYS A 726 -24.27 -2.31 -26.13
C CYS A 726 -23.68 -0.92 -26.40
N VAL A 727 -24.10 -0.30 -27.50
CA VAL A 727 -23.66 1.00 -27.97
C VAL A 727 -24.88 1.89 -28.13
N HIS A 728 -24.82 3.09 -27.54
CA HIS A 728 -25.88 4.09 -27.64
C HIS A 728 -25.45 5.22 -28.58
N TYR A 729 -26.31 5.56 -29.54
CA TYR A 729 -26.19 6.75 -30.37
C TYR A 729 -27.32 7.72 -30.04
N GLU A 730 -26.95 8.93 -29.64
CA GLU A 730 -27.91 10.01 -29.45
C GLU A 730 -27.69 11.10 -30.52
N PRO A 731 -28.69 11.44 -31.35
CA PRO A 731 -28.52 12.44 -32.42
C PRO A 731 -28.15 13.84 -31.90
N ARG A 732 -28.40 14.11 -30.61
CA ARG A 732 -28.19 15.40 -29.98
C ARG A 732 -27.48 15.26 -28.64
N CYS A 733 -26.35 15.92 -28.48
CA CYS A 733 -25.69 16.09 -27.20
C CYS A 733 -26.37 17.22 -26.42
N VAL A 734 -26.89 16.93 -25.23
CA VAL A 734 -27.45 17.92 -24.31
C VAL A 734 -26.45 18.16 -23.18
N GLY A 735 -25.99 19.40 -23.03
CA GLY A 735 -25.03 19.78 -21.99
C GLY A 735 -25.33 21.14 -21.40
N ARG A 736 -24.61 21.52 -20.32
CA ARG A 736 -24.67 22.86 -19.74
C ARG A 736 -23.50 23.68 -20.27
N GLY A 737 -23.79 24.81 -20.91
CA GLY A 737 -22.76 25.66 -21.52
C GLY A 737 -22.97 27.14 -21.22
N ARG A 738 -21.98 27.97 -21.57
CA ARG A 738 -22.12 29.42 -21.55
C ARG A 738 -23.08 29.85 -22.66
N LEU A 739 -24.07 30.66 -22.28
CA LEU A 739 -25.01 31.26 -23.20
C LEU A 739 -24.81 32.78 -23.25
N THR A 740 -24.98 33.37 -24.41
CA THR A 740 -25.17 34.82 -24.58
C THR A 740 -26.65 35.10 -24.33
N PRO A 741 -27.03 35.79 -23.23
CA PRO A 741 -28.43 35.99 -22.87
C PRO A 741 -29.16 36.87 -23.88
N THR A 742 -30.48 36.73 -23.94
CA THR A 742 -31.30 37.75 -24.61
C THR A 742 -31.27 39.05 -23.78
N TRP A 743 -31.59 40.19 -24.40
CA TRP A 743 -31.64 41.47 -23.69
C TRP A 743 -32.67 41.48 -22.54
N SER A 744 -33.77 40.72 -22.68
CA SER A 744 -34.77 40.55 -21.60
C SER A 744 -34.21 39.75 -20.43
N ASP A 745 -33.52 38.63 -20.69
CA ASP A 745 -32.95 37.78 -19.64
C ASP A 745 -31.82 38.53 -18.90
N TYR A 746 -31.01 39.28 -19.66
CA TYR A 746 -30.00 40.17 -19.09
C TYR A 746 -30.62 41.24 -18.20
N ARG A 747 -31.66 41.94 -18.67
CA ARG A 747 -32.33 43.01 -17.91
C ARG A 747 -32.99 42.49 -16.64
N ALA A 748 -33.65 41.32 -16.71
CA ALA A 748 -34.28 40.69 -15.55
C ALA A 748 -33.23 40.27 -14.51
N ALA A 749 -32.14 39.63 -14.95
CA ALA A 749 -31.04 39.26 -14.05
C ALA A 749 -30.36 40.50 -13.45
N TRP A 750 -30.21 41.58 -14.22
CA TRP A 750 -29.65 42.84 -13.72
C TRP A 750 -30.53 43.47 -12.64
N ALA A 751 -31.84 43.61 -12.89
CA ALA A 751 -32.77 44.16 -11.91
C ALA A 751 -32.84 43.32 -10.62
N THR A 752 -32.80 41.99 -10.76
CA THR A 752 -32.88 41.05 -9.63
C THR A 752 -31.63 41.06 -8.76
N ASN A 753 -30.44 41.14 -9.36
CA ASN A 753 -29.18 40.98 -8.63
C ASN A 753 -28.47 42.32 -8.34
N PHE A 754 -28.77 43.38 -9.09
CA PHE A 754 -28.02 44.66 -9.06
C PHE A 754 -28.94 45.90 -9.08
N GLY A 755 -30.26 45.75 -9.01
CA GLY A 755 -31.20 46.87 -8.93
C GLY A 755 -31.15 47.60 -7.59
N VAL A 756 -31.28 48.94 -7.61
CA VAL A 756 -31.26 49.82 -6.44
C VAL A 756 -32.51 49.59 -5.57
N VAL A 757 -32.32 49.33 -4.27
CA VAL A 757 -33.40 49.33 -3.27
C VAL A 757 -33.60 50.76 -2.76
N GLU A 758 -34.74 51.38 -3.05
CA GLU A 758 -35.09 52.68 -2.45
C GLU A 758 -35.40 52.49 -0.95
N VAL A 759 -34.69 53.21 -0.09
CA VAL A 759 -34.97 53.26 1.36
C VAL A 759 -35.96 54.40 1.61
N PRO A 760 -37.15 54.17 2.20
CA PRO A 760 -38.10 55.24 2.52
C PRO A 760 -37.52 56.17 3.60
N ALA A 761 -37.55 57.49 3.38
CA ALA A 761 -37.12 58.48 4.37
C ALA A 761 -38.07 58.54 5.58
N GLN A 762 -37.52 58.54 6.80
CA GLN A 762 -38.29 58.73 8.04
C GLN A 762 -38.83 60.17 8.14
N GLN A 763 -40.10 60.33 8.51
CA GLN A 763 -40.68 61.64 8.83
C GLN A 763 -40.04 62.22 10.12
N PRO A 764 -39.78 63.54 10.17
CA PRO A 764 -39.24 64.17 11.36
C PRO A 764 -40.31 64.28 12.46
N VAL A 765 -39.98 63.79 13.66
CA VAL A 765 -40.70 64.14 14.89
C VAL A 765 -40.07 65.41 15.45
N ILE A 766 -40.83 66.51 15.48
CA ILE A 766 -40.57 67.66 16.35
C ILE A 766 -41.75 67.73 17.32
N GLY A 767 -41.46 67.98 18.61
CA GLY A 767 -42.46 68.23 19.65
C GLY A 767 -43.21 69.54 19.47
#